data_AF-A0A7Y3K849-F1
#
_entry.id   AF-A0A7Y3K849-F1
#
_cell.length_a   1.000
_cell.length_b   1.000
_cell.length_c   1.000
_cell.angle_alpha   90.00
_cell.angle_beta   90.00
_cell.angle_gamma   90.00
#
_symmetry.space_group_name_H-M   'P 1'
#
loop_
_entity.id
_entity.type
_entity.pdbx_description
1 polymer ?
#
loop_
_entity_poly.entity_id
_entity_poly.type
_entity_poly.pdbx_seq_one_letter_code
_entity_poly.pdbx_strand_id
1 'polypeptide(L)'
;FIDHVKALVGPQEIQARRFIIYFSGGAPQPPRPVPSPSPATSPTIATPPATNPVVHSNRSADLFLTWTGPMIMRPQLPHMVHLLGPKDILFEARGQAGHPVRLTDAKTLSALAQEVTYQTQPQMLHLLPGTGTTVALNSSQFGTVHCAGVTFNRLTNRVVLMGPGTAMLGAPRGAMSRSWQATWQTSVGLQLTSTSDAKQPGRTTLVVRRVILRGQAQVKRVGQSIQADELAAWLTAPGLDHHPQVLQRLLAIGHVQVLSQASRAKGTPTSRMTCHQLLIQSARPPHHQTPVLHNLMAIGHVHLKLSPASANTRQAPTVYTIVTPNLAATLAPTRVRPKHSGPLSPSPGRFTVTRFRATAGVQLRINNTGQPIVATASTMSGNRRTGILELTGGTTANSPAWATITQQGNFISGLDLILHQKSQSIFAHGPGRFVILRKKSADAAPKPGVQILWQKSMRYRGTSHKARFVGHVEAHLLARPEQQSRLACHQLTVLLAKPTATRPDAAKQLHLVDLQALGSAGHQLSAINASFNPHGLLQTRLYIQGNSLHYNALLRRLTVAGPGQMSLEDYRGESVAKRRAAAKKPHGSPLNQPRGQSAFAWLQGLQYHGNTGVLSLRGRVRMVYKPLHPLQASMVGALDGSGAIKHPARRADRRARLILLDCRRLMAQLTRPKQAGSSALELGMGGPMKLDMVQAQAAALELLGIRMTADVLKFNANKQQAVALGLDGHEAVVSSQNGQAHGQARKIIWNMTKGRAGLIFIQPRGTISTR
;
A
#
# COMPACT_ATOMS: atom_id res chain seq x y z
N PHE A 1 -23.38 35.11 5.13
CA PHE A 1 -24.60 34.27 5.18
C PHE A 1 -25.21 34.26 6.57
N ILE A 2 -24.43 33.84 7.56
CA ILE A 2 -24.90 33.73 8.93
C ILE A 2 -25.28 35.08 9.51
N ASP A 3 -24.36 36.03 9.39
CA ASP A 3 -24.57 37.41 9.80
C ASP A 3 -25.58 38.18 8.92
N HIS A 4 -25.84 37.70 7.70
CA HIS A 4 -26.94 38.19 6.84
C HIS A 4 -28.30 37.91 7.41
N VAL A 5 -28.44 36.75 8.05
CA VAL A 5 -29.69 36.42 8.72
C VAL A 5 -29.78 37.15 10.06
N LYS A 6 -28.65 37.42 10.73
CA LYS A 6 -28.64 38.18 12.00
C LYS A 6 -29.22 39.57 11.86
N ALA A 7 -28.92 40.31 10.79
CA ALA A 7 -29.41 41.67 10.65
C ALA A 7 -30.79 41.79 9.96
N LEU A 8 -31.33 40.70 9.39
CA LEU A 8 -32.76 40.64 9.01
C LEU A 8 -33.65 40.47 10.24
N VAL A 9 -33.04 40.09 11.36
CA VAL A 9 -33.68 39.75 12.64
C VAL A 9 -32.99 40.54 13.75
N GLY A 10 -32.77 41.85 13.53
CA GLY A 10 -32.04 42.71 14.47
C GLY A 10 -32.45 42.49 15.95
N PRO A 11 -31.55 42.74 16.90
CA PRO A 11 -31.76 42.43 18.31
C PRO A 11 -32.90 43.30 18.83
N GLN A 12 -34.07 42.69 19.04
CA GLN A 12 -35.23 43.36 19.60
C GLN A 12 -35.78 42.54 20.76
N GLU A 13 -35.51 43.09 21.94
CA GLU A 13 -36.26 42.95 23.19
C GLU A 13 -37.73 43.34 22.91
N ILE A 14 -38.71 42.51 23.28
CA ILE A 14 -40.13 42.84 23.08
C ILE A 14 -40.94 42.51 24.33
N GLN A 15 -41.58 43.55 24.89
CA GLN A 15 -42.91 43.48 25.52
C GLN A 15 -43.83 44.54 24.88
N ALA A 16 -45.14 44.29 24.93
CA ALA A 16 -46.17 44.89 24.07
C ALA A 16 -46.73 46.25 24.54
N ARG A 17 -47.06 47.16 23.60
CA ARG A 17 -48.40 47.80 23.38
C ARG A 17 -48.38 49.03 22.44
N ARG A 18 -49.47 49.16 21.66
CA ARG A 18 -50.06 50.32 20.92
C ARG A 18 -49.42 50.78 19.60
N PHE A 19 -50.19 50.68 18.52
CA PHE A 19 -50.02 51.43 17.27
C PHE A 19 -50.59 52.85 17.44
N ILE A 20 -49.83 53.89 17.10
CA ILE A 20 -50.33 55.26 16.89
C ILE A 20 -49.95 55.65 15.46
N ILE A 21 -50.95 55.94 14.64
CA ILE A 21 -50.79 56.42 13.26
C ILE A 21 -51.04 57.93 13.28
N TYR A 22 -50.04 58.72 12.87
CA TYR A 22 -50.24 60.14 12.59
C TYR A 22 -50.49 60.33 11.10
N PHE A 23 -51.56 61.06 10.77
CA PHE A 23 -51.81 61.58 9.42
C PHE A 23 -51.35 63.04 9.38
N SER A 24 -50.43 63.38 8.49
CA SER A 24 -50.15 64.78 8.15
C SER A 24 -50.77 65.08 6.78
N GLY A 25 -52.01 65.56 6.78
CA GLY A 25 -52.63 66.23 5.63
C GLY A 25 -52.65 67.73 5.88
N GLY A 26 -51.92 68.49 5.06
CA GLY A 26 -51.96 69.96 5.08
C GLY A 26 -53.17 70.48 4.31
N ALA A 27 -53.94 71.38 4.94
CA ALA A 27 -54.91 72.28 4.31
C ALA A 27 -55.02 73.56 5.18
N PRO A 28 -55.42 74.71 4.62
CA PRO A 28 -54.99 76.05 5.06
C PRO A 28 -55.76 76.62 6.26
N GLN A 29 -55.10 77.48 7.04
CA GLN A 29 -55.67 78.25 8.16
C GLN A 29 -56.42 79.51 7.67
N PRO A 30 -57.55 79.88 8.32
CA PRO A 30 -58.01 81.26 8.47
C PRO A 30 -57.73 81.79 9.91
N PRO A 31 -57.95 83.10 10.18
CA PRO A 31 -57.00 83.90 10.95
C PRO A 31 -57.25 83.96 12.47
N ARG A 32 -56.18 84.38 13.15
CA ARG A 32 -56.05 84.73 14.59
C ARG A 32 -57.12 85.72 15.08
N PRO A 33 -57.41 85.65 16.39
CA PRO A 33 -57.28 86.84 17.24
C PRO A 33 -56.27 86.69 18.38
N VAL A 34 -55.91 87.85 18.94
CA VAL A 34 -54.79 88.19 19.82
C VAL A 34 -55.22 88.19 21.33
N PRO A 35 -54.41 88.60 22.34
CA PRO A 35 -54.23 87.82 23.58
C PRO A 35 -54.71 88.57 24.85
N SER A 36 -54.63 87.94 26.02
CA SER A 36 -54.49 88.63 27.31
C SER A 36 -54.00 87.70 28.44
N PRO A 37 -53.40 88.26 29.53
CA PRO A 37 -52.28 87.64 30.26
C PRO A 37 -52.60 87.09 31.67
N SER A 38 -51.61 86.35 32.22
CA SER A 38 -51.26 85.96 33.63
C SER A 38 -51.94 86.70 34.80
N PRO A 39 -52.00 86.19 36.08
CA PRO A 39 -50.93 85.45 36.78
C PRO A 39 -51.33 84.43 37.89
N ALA A 40 -50.30 83.79 38.50
CA ALA A 40 -50.11 83.31 39.90
C ALA A 40 -51.31 82.70 40.69
N THR A 41 -51.19 81.64 41.49
CA THR A 41 -50.32 81.47 42.68
C THR A 41 -50.54 80.06 43.26
N SER A 42 -49.51 79.44 43.82
CA SER A 42 -49.50 78.18 44.59
C SER A 42 -50.33 78.25 45.91
N PRO A 43 -50.64 77.13 46.60
CA PRO A 43 -49.66 76.53 47.52
C PRO A 43 -49.67 74.99 47.67
N THR A 44 -48.44 74.46 47.73
CA THR A 44 -47.89 73.48 48.67
C THR A 44 -48.83 72.68 49.58
N ILE A 45 -48.85 71.34 49.40
CA ILE A 45 -48.87 70.37 50.50
C ILE A 45 -47.76 69.35 50.24
N ALA A 46 -46.90 69.16 51.24
CA ALA A 46 -45.79 68.23 51.25
C ALA A 46 -46.25 66.78 51.50
N THR A 47 -45.65 65.82 50.81
CA THR A 47 -45.69 64.38 51.15
C THR A 47 -44.35 63.75 50.70
N PRO A 48 -43.80 62.77 51.44
CA PRO A 48 -42.37 62.50 51.59
C PRO A 48 -41.76 61.73 50.39
N PRO A 49 -40.41 61.62 50.29
CA PRO A 49 -39.75 61.22 49.06
C PRO A 49 -39.93 59.72 48.80
N ALA A 50 -40.74 59.38 47.81
CA ALA A 50 -40.63 58.11 47.13
C ALA A 50 -39.50 58.23 46.10
N THR A 51 -38.38 57.58 46.39
CA THR A 51 -37.31 57.28 45.44
C THR A 51 -37.88 56.42 44.31
N ASN A 52 -38.47 57.08 43.32
CA ASN A 52 -38.72 56.47 42.03
C ASN A 52 -37.37 56.30 41.34
N PRO A 53 -36.93 55.08 41.00
CA PRO A 53 -35.81 54.91 40.11
C PRO A 53 -36.20 55.56 38.78
N VAL A 54 -35.40 56.53 38.32
CA VAL A 54 -35.46 57.02 36.95
C VAL A 54 -35.06 55.86 36.05
N VAL A 55 -36.06 55.08 35.65
CA VAL A 55 -35.95 54.12 34.56
C VAL A 55 -35.92 54.97 33.30
N HIS A 56 -34.73 55.19 32.74
CA HIS A 56 -34.60 55.62 31.36
C HIS A 56 -35.23 54.54 30.47
N SER A 57 -36.50 54.70 30.12
CA SER A 57 -37.21 53.82 29.20
C SER A 57 -36.57 53.94 27.81
N ASN A 58 -35.74 52.96 27.47
CA ASN A 58 -35.10 52.85 26.16
C ASN A 58 -36.17 52.43 25.13
N ARG A 59 -36.69 53.39 24.34
CA ARG A 59 -37.81 53.24 23.39
C ARG A 59 -37.32 52.71 22.03
N SER A 60 -37.34 51.40 21.76
CA SER A 60 -36.84 50.86 20.47
C SER A 60 -37.46 49.53 20.00
N ALA A 61 -38.80 49.39 20.07
CA ALA A 61 -39.48 48.09 19.94
C ALA A 61 -40.37 47.86 18.68
N ASP A 62 -40.19 48.60 17.58
CA ASP A 62 -41.02 48.44 16.37
C ASP A 62 -40.25 47.87 15.15
N LEU A 63 -40.95 47.11 14.31
CA LEU A 63 -40.52 46.78 12.94
C LEU A 63 -40.81 48.01 12.06
N PHE A 64 -39.77 48.77 11.73
CA PHE A 64 -39.90 49.93 10.85
C PHE A 64 -39.94 49.49 9.39
N LEU A 65 -41.15 49.46 8.84
CA LEU A 65 -41.38 49.29 7.40
C LEU A 65 -41.41 50.67 6.74
N THR A 66 -40.29 51.06 6.13
CA THR A 66 -40.22 52.27 5.30
C THR A 66 -40.51 51.90 3.85
N TRP A 67 -41.47 52.58 3.22
CA TRP A 67 -41.82 52.36 1.81
C TRP A 67 -41.60 53.63 0.99
N THR A 68 -41.32 53.46 -0.29
CA THR A 68 -41.19 54.54 -1.27
C THR A 68 -41.99 54.14 -2.52
N GLY A 69 -43.03 54.90 -2.86
CA GLY A 69 -43.93 54.63 -4.00
C GLY A 69 -45.41 54.75 -3.63
N PRO A 70 -46.36 54.32 -4.47
CA PRO A 70 -47.77 54.16 -4.07
C PRO A 70 -47.95 52.88 -3.21
N MET A 71 -48.67 52.99 -2.09
CA MET A 71 -49.08 51.85 -1.25
C MET A 71 -50.58 51.64 -1.39
N ILE A 72 -51.01 50.41 -1.69
CA ILE A 72 -52.43 50.03 -1.71
C ILE A 72 -52.70 49.14 -0.50
N MET A 73 -53.43 49.67 0.48
CA MET A 73 -53.91 48.88 1.62
C MET A 73 -55.22 48.21 1.22
N ARG A 74 -55.28 46.88 1.30
CA ARG A 74 -56.50 46.10 1.02
C ARG A 74 -56.98 45.44 2.31
N PRO A 75 -58.24 45.67 2.75
CA PRO A 75 -58.80 44.88 3.84
C PRO A 75 -58.92 43.41 3.37
N GLN A 76 -58.33 42.51 4.14
CA GLN A 76 -58.47 41.07 3.94
C GLN A 76 -59.84 40.62 4.46
N LEU A 77 -60.59 39.86 3.65
CA LEU A 77 -61.88 39.30 4.08
C LEU A 77 -61.63 38.11 5.04
N PRO A 78 -62.44 37.91 6.10
CA PRO A 78 -62.20 36.90 7.15
C PRO A 78 -62.05 35.45 6.64
N HIS A 79 -62.57 35.13 5.46
CA HIS A 79 -62.54 33.80 4.87
C HIS A 79 -61.32 33.54 3.97
N MET A 80 -60.48 34.54 3.69
CA MET A 80 -59.32 34.39 2.80
C MET A 80 -58.00 34.10 3.53
N VAL A 81 -57.95 34.24 4.86
CA VAL A 81 -56.72 34.07 5.65
C VAL A 81 -57.01 33.31 6.94
N HIS A 82 -56.30 32.19 7.15
CA HIS A 82 -56.31 31.49 8.44
C HIS A 82 -55.40 32.22 9.45
N LEU A 83 -55.99 33.18 10.16
CA LEU A 83 -55.36 33.80 11.33
C LEU A 83 -55.47 32.87 12.54
N LEU A 84 -54.40 32.73 13.33
CA LEU A 84 -54.35 31.81 14.48
C LEU A 84 -55.09 32.35 15.73
N GLY A 85 -55.66 33.56 15.66
CA GLY A 85 -56.46 34.15 16.71
C GLY A 85 -56.80 35.62 16.43
N PRO A 86 -57.64 36.26 17.27
CA PRO A 86 -58.12 37.63 17.06
C PRO A 86 -57.04 38.72 17.17
N LYS A 87 -55.83 38.37 17.62
CA LYS A 87 -54.67 39.27 17.72
C LYS A 87 -53.60 38.97 16.67
N ASP A 88 -53.81 37.97 15.84
CA ASP A 88 -52.90 37.63 14.75
C ASP A 88 -53.12 38.60 13.59
N ILE A 89 -52.02 39.10 13.03
CA ILE A 89 -52.01 40.12 12.00
C ILE A 89 -51.17 39.57 10.85
N LEU A 90 -51.77 39.48 9.66
CA LEU A 90 -51.05 39.26 8.41
C LEU A 90 -50.80 40.62 7.73
N PHE A 91 -49.53 40.99 7.65
CA PHE A 91 -49.06 42.07 6.79
C PHE A 91 -48.63 41.50 5.45
N GLU A 92 -49.00 42.17 4.36
CA GLU A 92 -48.61 41.80 3.01
C GLU A 92 -48.22 43.04 2.22
N ALA A 93 -47.04 43.03 1.63
CA ALA A 93 -46.56 44.06 0.72
C ALA A 93 -46.14 43.43 -0.61
N ARG A 94 -46.71 43.92 -1.72
CA ARG A 94 -46.39 43.48 -3.08
C ARG A 94 -45.82 44.65 -3.88
N GLY A 95 -44.62 44.49 -4.41
CA GLY A 95 -43.98 45.40 -5.35
C GLY A 95 -44.47 45.17 -6.77
N GLN A 96 -44.01 46.01 -7.70
CA GLN A 96 -44.26 45.88 -9.16
C GLN A 96 -42.95 45.48 -9.89
N ALA A 97 -43.05 45.00 -11.13
CA ALA A 97 -41.87 44.72 -11.94
C ALA A 97 -41.04 46.01 -12.08
N GLY A 98 -39.74 45.95 -11.78
CA GLY A 98 -38.85 47.14 -11.74
C GLY A 98 -38.85 47.91 -10.40
N HIS A 99 -39.85 47.70 -9.55
CA HIS A 99 -39.98 48.34 -8.23
C HIS A 99 -40.25 47.29 -7.14
N PRO A 100 -39.25 46.45 -6.79
CA PRO A 100 -39.40 45.43 -5.76
C PRO A 100 -39.55 46.06 -4.36
N VAL A 101 -40.17 45.31 -3.45
CA VAL A 101 -40.18 45.67 -2.02
C VAL A 101 -38.75 45.56 -1.49
N ARG A 102 -38.25 46.69 -0.98
CA ARG A 102 -36.94 46.76 -0.33
C ARG A 102 -37.11 46.79 1.17
N LEU A 103 -36.60 45.78 1.84
CA LEU A 103 -36.47 45.75 3.30
C LEU A 103 -35.05 46.18 3.65
N THR A 104 -34.91 47.17 4.53
CA THR A 104 -33.61 47.65 5.00
C THR A 104 -33.56 47.65 6.51
N ASP A 105 -32.47 47.15 7.07
CA ASP A 105 -32.10 47.42 8.47
C ASP A 105 -31.26 48.69 8.54
N ALA A 106 -31.35 49.42 9.66
CA ALA A 106 -30.80 50.75 9.92
C ALA A 106 -29.27 50.86 9.75
N LYS A 107 -28.52 49.75 9.57
CA LYS A 107 -27.06 49.80 9.53
C LYS A 107 -26.38 49.08 8.35
N THR A 108 -26.85 47.94 7.84
CA THR A 108 -26.03 47.19 6.86
C THR A 108 -26.75 46.20 5.92
N LEU A 109 -28.04 45.90 6.11
CA LEU A 109 -28.72 44.87 5.33
C LEU A 109 -29.80 45.37 4.39
N SER A 110 -29.65 44.91 3.16
CA SER A 110 -30.59 44.83 2.05
C SER A 110 -31.43 43.56 1.96
N ALA A 111 -32.75 43.57 1.83
CA ALA A 111 -33.45 42.49 1.13
C ALA A 111 -34.35 43.07 0.02
N LEU A 112 -34.32 42.45 -1.15
CA LEU A 112 -35.18 42.80 -2.28
C LEU A 112 -36.07 41.59 -2.59
N ALA A 113 -37.38 41.78 -2.56
CA ALA A 113 -38.39 40.77 -2.84
C ALA A 113 -39.57 41.37 -3.62
N GLN A 114 -40.31 40.56 -4.35
CA GLN A 114 -41.53 41.05 -5.01
C GLN A 114 -42.70 41.08 -4.04
N GLU A 115 -42.76 40.11 -3.14
CA GLU A 115 -43.82 40.00 -2.15
C GLU A 115 -43.21 39.69 -0.79
N VAL A 116 -43.73 40.36 0.24
CA VAL A 116 -43.34 40.22 1.63
C VAL A 116 -44.59 39.96 2.44
N THR A 117 -44.67 38.83 3.12
CA THR A 117 -45.74 38.54 4.07
C THR A 117 -45.17 38.37 5.47
N TYR A 118 -45.83 38.95 6.46
CA TYR A 118 -45.45 38.80 7.87
C TYR A 118 -46.69 38.50 8.71
N GLN A 119 -46.66 37.37 9.42
CA GLN A 119 -47.72 36.94 10.32
C GLN A 119 -47.25 37.02 11.77
N THR A 120 -47.96 37.76 12.62
CA THR A 120 -47.53 37.98 14.03
C THR A 120 -47.59 36.71 14.88
N GLN A 121 -48.48 35.77 14.58
CA GLN A 121 -48.51 34.44 15.18
C GLN A 121 -48.60 33.41 14.04
N PRO A 122 -47.51 32.71 13.71
CA PRO A 122 -46.43 32.28 14.60
C PRO A 122 -45.13 33.10 14.51
N GLN A 123 -45.20 34.40 14.21
CA GLN A 123 -44.03 35.26 13.91
C GLN A 123 -43.25 34.76 12.69
N MET A 124 -43.95 34.61 11.57
CA MET A 124 -43.40 34.11 10.32
C MET A 124 -43.27 35.25 9.30
N LEU A 125 -42.08 35.40 8.73
CA LEU A 125 -41.80 36.31 7.62
C LEU A 125 -41.52 35.48 6.36
N HIS A 126 -42.25 35.73 5.27
CA HIS A 126 -41.93 35.20 3.96
C HIS A 126 -41.51 36.31 3.01
N LEU A 127 -40.46 36.06 2.24
CA LEU A 127 -40.02 36.87 1.13
C LEU A 127 -40.12 36.01 -0.12
N LEU A 128 -40.97 36.41 -1.06
CA LEU A 128 -41.26 35.67 -2.29
C LEU A 128 -40.70 36.42 -3.51
N PRO A 129 -40.25 35.67 -4.53
CA PRO A 129 -39.73 36.26 -5.74
C PRO A 129 -40.89 36.74 -6.62
N GLY A 130 -40.58 37.61 -7.58
CA GLY A 130 -41.49 37.92 -8.69
C GLY A 130 -41.28 36.94 -9.83
N THR A 131 -42.15 36.99 -10.83
CA THR A 131 -41.96 36.23 -12.08
C THR A 131 -40.61 36.58 -12.71
N GLY A 132 -39.68 35.62 -12.74
CA GLY A 132 -38.35 35.78 -13.32
C GLY A 132 -37.31 36.49 -12.45
N THR A 133 -37.60 36.81 -11.18
CA THR A 133 -36.64 37.45 -10.26
C THR A 133 -36.23 36.50 -9.12
N THR A 134 -35.16 36.85 -8.40
CA THR A 134 -34.72 36.15 -7.18
C THR A 134 -34.79 37.09 -6.00
N VAL A 135 -35.04 36.55 -4.82
CA VAL A 135 -34.87 37.30 -3.57
C VAL A 135 -33.37 37.52 -3.35
N ALA A 136 -32.96 38.78 -3.26
CA ALA A 136 -31.57 39.19 -3.07
C ALA A 136 -31.37 39.77 -1.67
N LEU A 137 -30.55 39.10 -0.85
CA LEU A 137 -30.14 39.58 0.47
C LEU A 137 -28.73 40.15 0.36
N ASN A 138 -28.56 41.44 0.63
CA ASN A 138 -27.30 42.17 0.49
C ASN A 138 -26.77 42.63 1.84
N SER A 139 -25.47 42.46 2.07
CA SER A 139 -24.78 42.98 3.25
C SER A 139 -23.44 43.57 2.84
N SER A 140 -23.19 44.81 3.28
CA SER A 140 -21.88 45.44 3.11
C SER A 140 -20.75 44.68 3.84
N GLN A 141 -21.07 43.90 4.87
CA GLN A 141 -20.10 43.15 5.67
C GLN A 141 -19.90 41.71 5.19
N PHE A 142 -20.93 41.08 4.62
CA PHE A 142 -20.94 39.61 4.41
C PHE A 142 -21.20 39.16 2.98
N GLY A 143 -21.50 40.08 2.05
CA GLY A 143 -21.65 39.81 0.61
C GLY A 143 -23.09 39.80 0.12
N THR A 144 -23.42 38.90 -0.81
CA THR A 144 -24.76 38.82 -1.43
C THR A 144 -25.27 37.38 -1.45
N VAL A 145 -26.59 37.21 -1.28
CA VAL A 145 -27.29 35.92 -1.31
C VAL A 145 -28.47 36.04 -2.24
N HIS A 146 -28.56 35.16 -3.23
CA HIS A 146 -29.67 35.08 -4.18
C HIS A 146 -30.39 33.74 -4.00
N CYS A 147 -31.71 33.75 -3.91
CA CYS A 147 -32.54 32.54 -3.77
C CYS A 147 -33.94 32.75 -4.34
N ALA A 148 -34.72 31.67 -4.50
CA ALA A 148 -36.10 31.82 -4.95
C ALA A 148 -36.96 32.46 -3.85
N GLY A 149 -36.86 32.02 -2.60
CA GLY A 149 -37.63 32.62 -1.51
C GLY A 149 -36.96 32.48 -0.16
N VAL A 150 -37.48 33.20 0.83
CA VAL A 150 -37.02 33.17 2.22
C VAL A 150 -38.22 32.95 3.11
N THR A 151 -38.11 32.03 4.06
CA THR A 151 -39.05 31.92 5.18
C THR A 151 -38.26 32.04 6.47
N PHE A 152 -38.68 32.92 7.36
CA PHE A 152 -38.09 33.10 8.67
C PHE A 152 -39.15 32.92 9.76
N ASN A 153 -38.95 31.92 10.61
CA ASN A 153 -39.76 31.69 11.79
C ASN A 153 -39.00 32.19 13.02
N ARG A 154 -39.47 33.31 13.59
CA ARG A 154 -38.80 33.99 14.70
C ARG A 154 -38.87 33.21 16.00
N LEU A 155 -40.00 32.55 16.29
CA LEU A 155 -40.18 31.74 17.50
C LEU A 155 -39.15 30.62 17.60
N THR A 156 -38.91 29.91 16.49
CA THR A 156 -37.97 28.79 16.45
C THR A 156 -36.55 29.20 16.05
N ASN A 157 -36.34 30.48 15.71
CA ASN A 157 -35.08 31.00 15.21
C ASN A 157 -34.56 30.20 14.00
N ARG A 158 -35.46 29.84 13.08
CA ARG A 158 -35.15 29.05 11.88
C ARG A 158 -35.40 29.84 10.62
N VAL A 159 -34.45 29.77 9.69
CA VAL A 159 -34.57 30.41 8.37
C VAL A 159 -34.42 29.35 7.30
N VAL A 160 -35.28 29.40 6.30
CA VAL A 160 -35.24 28.51 5.15
C VAL A 160 -35.15 29.36 3.89
N LEU A 161 -34.06 29.24 3.16
CA LEU A 161 -33.97 29.73 1.80
C LEU A 161 -34.50 28.64 0.87
N MET A 162 -35.40 29.00 -0.02
CA MET A 162 -36.07 28.07 -0.93
C MET A 162 -35.52 28.19 -2.35
N GLY A 163 -35.56 27.08 -3.07
CA GLY A 163 -35.17 26.96 -4.48
C GLY A 163 -33.67 27.10 -4.72
N PRO A 164 -33.26 27.14 -6.00
CA PRO A 164 -31.87 27.32 -6.38
C PRO A 164 -31.35 28.66 -5.88
N GLY A 165 -30.09 28.68 -5.45
CA GLY A 165 -29.50 29.91 -4.96
C GLY A 165 -27.98 29.90 -4.90
N THR A 166 -27.45 31.10 -4.72
CA THR A 166 -26.02 31.35 -4.62
C THR A 166 -25.74 32.33 -3.48
N ALA A 167 -24.64 32.13 -2.78
CA ALA A 167 -24.15 33.04 -1.77
C ALA A 167 -22.68 33.37 -2.06
N MET A 168 -22.40 34.63 -2.34
CA MET A 168 -21.04 35.15 -2.44
C MET A 168 -20.65 35.77 -1.11
N LEU A 169 -19.67 35.17 -0.45
CA LEU A 169 -19.14 35.65 0.82
C LEU A 169 -17.90 36.51 0.53
N GLY A 170 -18.06 37.82 0.74
CA GLY A 170 -17.05 38.83 0.44
C GLY A 170 -15.81 38.71 1.34
N ALA A 171 -14.63 38.87 0.75
CA ALA A 171 -13.46 39.28 1.50
C ALA A 171 -13.61 40.79 1.83
N PRO A 172 -13.15 41.27 3.00
CA PRO A 172 -13.09 42.70 3.27
C PRO A 172 -12.38 43.43 2.11
N ARG A 173 -12.88 44.62 1.76
CA ARG A 173 -12.48 45.41 0.58
C ARG A 173 -10.97 45.33 0.33
N GLY A 174 -10.56 44.87 -0.87
CA GLY A 174 -9.16 44.87 -1.34
C GLY A 174 -8.54 43.51 -1.69
N ALA A 175 -9.13 42.38 -1.30
CA ALA A 175 -8.55 41.04 -1.56
C ALA A 175 -9.49 40.12 -2.35
N MET A 176 -9.73 40.41 -3.63
CA MET A 176 -10.58 39.59 -4.53
C MET A 176 -10.15 38.10 -4.62
N SER A 177 -8.94 37.73 -4.23
CA SER A 177 -8.45 36.34 -4.31
C SER A 177 -9.00 35.40 -3.22
N ARG A 178 -9.85 35.87 -2.29
CA ARG A 178 -10.27 35.10 -1.11
C ARG A 178 -11.78 34.89 -0.93
N SER A 179 -12.62 35.23 -1.90
CA SER A 179 -14.06 35.01 -1.78
C SER A 179 -14.41 33.52 -1.71
N TRP A 180 -15.41 33.21 -0.90
CA TRP A 180 -16.08 31.91 -0.88
C TRP A 180 -17.39 32.03 -1.64
N GLN A 181 -17.72 31.02 -2.41
CA GLN A 181 -19.00 30.90 -3.10
C GLN A 181 -19.68 29.64 -2.60
N ALA A 182 -20.94 29.75 -2.20
CA ALA A 182 -21.79 28.59 -1.95
C ALA A 182 -22.97 28.58 -2.93
N THR A 183 -23.35 27.41 -3.42
CA THR A 183 -24.51 27.20 -4.30
C THR A 183 -25.32 26.00 -3.82
N TRP A 184 -26.62 25.99 -4.13
CA TRP A 184 -27.56 24.91 -3.82
C TRP A 184 -28.72 24.93 -4.83
N GLN A 185 -29.46 23.83 -4.95
CA GLN A 185 -30.59 23.70 -5.88
C GLN A 185 -31.95 23.66 -5.18
N THR A 186 -32.04 23.10 -3.97
CA THR A 186 -33.34 22.86 -3.33
C THR A 186 -33.62 23.85 -2.20
N SER A 187 -32.75 23.92 -1.20
CA SER A 187 -32.95 24.81 -0.06
C SER A 187 -31.69 25.00 0.79
N VAL A 188 -31.70 26.03 1.62
CA VAL A 188 -30.76 26.21 2.73
C VAL A 188 -31.52 26.38 4.04
N GLY A 189 -31.36 25.43 4.95
CA GLY A 189 -31.85 25.52 6.32
C GLY A 189 -30.81 26.15 7.24
N LEU A 190 -31.24 27.13 8.02
CA LEU A 190 -30.45 27.81 9.04
C LEU A 190 -31.11 27.66 10.40
N GLN A 191 -30.29 27.37 11.40
CA GLN A 191 -30.68 27.41 12.81
C GLN A 191 -29.88 28.49 13.51
N LEU A 192 -30.57 29.47 14.07
CA LEU A 192 -29.99 30.55 14.86
C LEU A 192 -30.05 30.23 16.35
N THR A 193 -29.20 30.87 17.13
CA THR A 193 -29.16 30.78 18.58
C THR A 193 -28.84 32.16 19.13
N SER A 194 -29.53 32.58 20.18
CA SER A 194 -29.23 33.85 20.84
C SER A 194 -27.93 33.74 21.63
N THR A 195 -27.05 34.73 21.51
CA THR A 195 -25.83 34.87 22.28
C THR A 195 -25.70 36.28 22.81
N SER A 196 -25.20 36.47 24.03
CA SER A 196 -24.91 37.80 24.57
C SER A 196 -23.89 38.53 23.71
N ASP A 197 -24.16 39.77 23.35
CA ASP A 197 -23.23 40.65 22.68
C ASP A 197 -22.13 41.05 23.67
N ALA A 198 -20.93 40.55 23.43
CA ALA A 198 -19.79 40.86 24.28
C ALA A 198 -19.43 42.36 24.30
N LYS A 199 -19.83 43.14 23.29
CA LYS A 199 -19.63 44.60 23.27
C LYS A 199 -20.71 45.37 24.02
N GLN A 200 -21.88 44.76 24.23
CA GLN A 200 -23.05 45.39 24.83
C GLN A 200 -23.72 44.39 25.79
N PRO A 201 -23.22 44.27 27.03
CA PRO A 201 -23.80 43.38 28.04
C PRO A 201 -25.31 43.62 28.16
N GLY A 202 -26.10 42.54 28.16
CA GLY A 202 -27.57 42.60 28.15
C GLY A 202 -28.21 42.54 26.76
N ARG A 203 -27.48 42.87 25.69
CA ARG A 203 -28.00 42.73 24.31
C ARG A 203 -27.78 41.30 23.81
N THR A 204 -28.83 40.62 23.36
CA THR A 204 -28.68 39.32 22.69
C THR A 204 -28.59 39.51 21.18
N THR A 205 -27.58 38.91 20.55
CA THR A 205 -27.47 38.80 19.10
C THR A 205 -27.79 37.37 18.68
N LEU A 206 -28.61 37.20 17.64
CA LEU A 206 -28.79 35.89 17.05
C LEU A 206 -27.53 35.51 16.30
N VAL A 207 -27.12 34.26 16.35
CA VAL A 207 -26.00 33.75 15.55
C VAL A 207 -26.30 32.39 14.97
N VAL A 208 -25.83 32.09 13.76
CA VAL A 208 -26.10 30.77 13.17
C VAL A 208 -25.27 29.72 13.86
N ARG A 209 -25.97 28.70 14.37
CA ARG A 209 -25.41 27.51 14.98
C ARG A 209 -25.26 26.38 13.96
N ARG A 210 -26.20 26.27 13.01
CA ARG A 210 -26.23 25.20 12.00
C ARG A 210 -26.67 25.73 10.64
N VAL A 211 -26.00 25.27 9.59
CA VAL A 211 -26.35 25.50 8.18
C VAL A 211 -26.54 24.14 7.52
N ILE A 212 -27.57 23.98 6.69
CA ILE A 212 -27.82 22.77 5.89
C ILE A 212 -28.15 23.21 4.46
N LEU A 213 -27.28 22.91 3.50
CA LEU A 213 -27.51 23.17 2.08
C LEU A 213 -27.97 21.88 1.40
N ARG A 214 -29.02 21.92 0.57
CA ARG A 214 -29.63 20.75 -0.10
C ARG A 214 -29.77 20.93 -1.61
N GLY A 215 -29.65 19.81 -2.32
CA GLY A 215 -29.77 19.73 -3.77
C GLY A 215 -28.47 20.14 -4.45
N GLN A 216 -27.52 19.20 -4.57
CA GLN A 216 -26.20 19.42 -5.17
C GLN A 216 -25.47 20.65 -4.61
N ALA A 217 -25.43 20.76 -3.28
CA ALA A 217 -24.75 21.83 -2.58
C ALA A 217 -23.26 21.85 -2.92
N GLN A 218 -22.73 23.03 -3.24
CA GLN A 218 -21.31 23.24 -3.51
C GLN A 218 -20.80 24.43 -2.72
N VAL A 219 -19.63 24.27 -2.08
CA VAL A 219 -18.88 25.35 -1.45
C VAL A 219 -17.50 25.41 -2.10
N LYS A 220 -17.18 26.53 -2.72
CA LYS A 220 -15.97 26.74 -3.52
C LYS A 220 -15.17 27.94 -3.03
N ARG A 221 -13.85 27.79 -3.04
CA ARG A 221 -12.84 28.83 -2.90
C ARG A 221 -11.81 28.64 -4.01
N VAL A 222 -11.01 29.66 -4.31
CA VAL A 222 -9.89 29.54 -5.26
C VAL A 222 -9.03 28.30 -4.94
N GLY A 223 -9.06 27.32 -5.86
CA GLY A 223 -8.33 26.06 -5.74
C GLY A 223 -8.93 25.02 -4.79
N GLN A 224 -10.07 25.26 -4.14
CA GLN A 224 -10.70 24.31 -3.22
C GLN A 224 -12.20 24.23 -3.47
N SER A 225 -12.77 23.02 -3.50
CA SER A 225 -14.24 22.88 -3.51
C SER A 225 -14.69 21.63 -2.78
N ILE A 226 -15.85 21.72 -2.16
CA ILE A 226 -16.61 20.59 -1.63
C ILE A 226 -17.98 20.61 -2.29
N GLN A 227 -18.39 19.50 -2.86
CA GLN A 227 -19.71 19.29 -3.45
C GLN A 227 -20.35 18.06 -2.83
N ALA A 228 -21.66 18.09 -2.57
CA ALA A 228 -22.44 16.95 -2.08
C ALA A 228 -23.95 17.16 -2.32
N ASP A 229 -24.77 16.13 -2.11
CA ASP A 229 -26.23 16.28 -2.24
C ASP A 229 -26.81 17.06 -1.05
N GLU A 230 -26.26 16.83 0.15
CA GLU A 230 -26.48 17.65 1.34
C GLU A 230 -25.15 18.05 2.01
N LEU A 231 -25.01 19.33 2.37
CA LEU A 231 -23.90 19.85 3.17
C LEU A 231 -24.43 20.48 4.46
N ALA A 232 -24.14 19.86 5.61
CA ALA A 232 -24.48 20.39 6.92
C ALA A 232 -23.22 20.84 7.68
N ALA A 233 -23.22 22.08 8.18
CA ALA A 233 -22.15 22.65 8.99
C ALA A 233 -22.69 23.08 10.36
N TRP A 234 -21.96 22.74 11.42
CA TRP A 234 -22.20 23.22 12.79
C TRP A 234 -21.05 24.13 13.18
N LEU A 235 -21.39 25.27 13.78
CA LEU A 235 -20.44 26.32 14.12
C LEU A 235 -20.50 26.62 15.59
N THR A 236 -19.36 26.83 16.23
CA THR A 236 -19.31 27.20 17.65
C THR A 236 -20.16 28.44 17.91
N ALA A 237 -20.82 28.46 19.07
CA ALA A 237 -21.32 29.72 19.60
C ALA A 237 -20.11 30.67 19.77
N PRO A 238 -20.22 31.95 19.41
CA PRO A 238 -19.23 32.94 19.84
C PRO A 238 -19.13 32.88 21.36
N GLY A 239 -17.91 32.70 21.87
CA GLY A 239 -17.65 32.78 23.30
C GLY A 239 -17.71 34.22 23.79
N LEU A 240 -17.71 34.41 25.11
CA LEU A 240 -17.57 35.72 25.77
C LEU A 240 -16.32 36.48 25.27
N ASP A 241 -15.27 35.77 24.83
CA ASP A 241 -13.96 36.34 24.45
C ASP A 241 -13.86 36.84 22.99
N HIS A 242 -14.96 37.29 22.38
CA HIS A 242 -14.99 37.84 21.01
C HIS A 242 -14.47 36.91 19.89
N HIS A 243 -14.39 35.60 20.13
CA HIS A 243 -13.86 34.70 19.11
C HIS A 243 -14.85 34.55 17.93
N PRO A 244 -14.35 34.61 16.68
CA PRO A 244 -15.19 34.41 15.51
C PRO A 244 -15.81 33.01 15.53
N GLN A 245 -17.02 32.85 14.97
CA GLN A 245 -17.63 31.55 14.84
C GLN A 245 -16.74 30.63 14.01
N VAL A 246 -16.40 29.46 14.56
CA VAL A 246 -15.52 28.51 13.88
C VAL A 246 -16.28 27.23 13.58
N LEU A 247 -15.94 26.59 12.47
CA LEU A 247 -16.47 25.29 12.09
C LEU A 247 -16.17 24.25 13.17
N GLN A 248 -17.21 23.74 13.82
CA GLN A 248 -17.14 22.64 14.77
C GLN A 248 -17.21 21.29 14.05
N ARG A 249 -18.15 21.16 13.12
CA ARG A 249 -18.42 19.93 12.39
C ARG A 249 -18.92 20.26 10.99
N LEU A 250 -18.47 19.49 10.00
CA LEU A 250 -19.01 19.48 8.64
C LEU A 250 -19.42 18.05 8.30
N LEU A 251 -20.63 17.86 7.79
CA LEU A 251 -21.15 16.60 7.29
C LEU A 251 -21.59 16.82 5.84
N ALA A 252 -21.05 16.02 4.93
CA ALA A 252 -21.47 15.96 3.54
C ALA A 252 -22.06 14.57 3.28
N ILE A 253 -23.21 14.49 2.62
CA ILE A 253 -23.95 13.24 2.33
C ILE A 253 -24.32 13.19 0.85
N GLY A 254 -24.31 11.98 0.29
CA GLY A 254 -24.66 11.70 -1.10
C GLY A 254 -23.43 11.66 -1.99
N HIS A 255 -23.46 12.27 -3.17
CA HIS A 255 -22.32 12.28 -4.08
C HIS A 255 -21.25 13.30 -3.65
N VAL A 256 -20.44 12.96 -2.65
CA VAL A 256 -19.44 13.88 -2.09
C VAL A 256 -18.20 13.93 -3.00
N GLN A 257 -17.82 15.13 -3.41
CA GLN A 257 -16.56 15.39 -4.11
C GLN A 257 -15.79 16.53 -3.43
N VAL A 258 -14.53 16.27 -3.10
CA VAL A 258 -13.60 17.27 -2.56
C VAL A 258 -12.45 17.46 -3.53
N LEU A 259 -12.19 18.71 -3.90
CA LEU A 259 -11.08 19.11 -4.76
C LEU A 259 -10.18 20.09 -4.02
N SER A 260 -8.87 19.88 -4.13
CA SER A 260 -7.84 20.79 -3.61
C SER A 260 -6.69 20.92 -4.61
N GLN A 261 -6.40 22.14 -5.01
CA GLN A 261 -5.34 22.54 -5.94
C GLN A 261 -4.33 23.39 -5.18
N ALA A 262 -3.05 23.05 -5.29
CA ALA A 262 -2.00 23.71 -4.53
C ALA A 262 -1.63 25.11 -5.07
N SER A 263 -1.91 25.41 -6.34
CA SER A 263 -1.60 26.69 -7.00
C SER A 263 -2.51 26.93 -8.21
N ARG A 264 -2.62 28.20 -8.65
CA ARG A 264 -3.36 28.60 -9.87
C ARG A 264 -2.64 28.24 -11.18
N ALA A 265 -1.38 27.81 -11.12
CA ALA A 265 -0.63 27.47 -12.33
C ALA A 265 -1.30 26.30 -13.07
N LYS A 266 -1.45 26.44 -14.39
CA LYS A 266 -2.00 25.42 -15.29
C LYS A 266 -1.12 24.15 -15.18
N GLY A 267 -1.73 23.01 -14.89
CA GLY A 267 -1.02 21.73 -14.69
C GLY A 267 -0.58 21.44 -13.24
N THR A 268 -1.03 22.22 -12.26
CA THR A 268 -0.70 21.94 -10.85
C THR A 268 -1.31 20.64 -10.34
N PRO A 269 -0.60 19.92 -9.45
CA PRO A 269 -1.09 18.70 -8.86
C PRO A 269 -2.41 18.94 -8.13
N THR A 270 -3.46 18.27 -8.58
CA THR A 270 -4.77 18.29 -7.95
C THR A 270 -4.92 17.08 -7.05
N SER A 271 -5.36 17.32 -5.81
CA SER A 271 -5.84 16.27 -4.92
C SER A 271 -7.36 16.22 -5.03
N ARG A 272 -7.90 15.01 -5.17
CA ARG A 272 -9.33 14.76 -5.34
C ARG A 272 -9.76 13.62 -4.42
N MET A 273 -10.89 13.77 -3.75
CA MET A 273 -11.54 12.71 -2.99
C MET A 273 -13.00 12.61 -3.43
N THR A 274 -13.50 11.39 -3.61
CA THR A 274 -14.92 11.12 -3.79
C THR A 274 -15.37 10.07 -2.78
N CYS A 275 -16.57 10.21 -2.22
CA CYS A 275 -17.17 9.28 -1.24
C CYS A 275 -18.69 9.49 -1.13
N HIS A 276 -19.40 8.63 -0.39
CA HIS A 276 -20.84 8.80 -0.12
C HIS A 276 -21.13 9.70 1.09
N GLN A 277 -20.23 9.69 2.07
CA GLN A 277 -20.36 10.51 3.26
C GLN A 277 -18.99 11.00 3.71
N LEU A 278 -18.91 12.28 4.09
CA LEU A 278 -17.71 12.90 4.64
C LEU A 278 -18.07 13.64 5.92
N LEU A 279 -17.40 13.28 7.01
CA LEU A 279 -17.47 13.98 8.29
C LEU A 279 -16.11 14.61 8.59
N ILE A 280 -16.11 15.91 8.87
CA ILE A 280 -14.94 16.65 9.36
C ILE A 280 -15.30 17.22 10.73
N GLN A 281 -14.44 17.03 11.72
CA GLN A 281 -14.60 17.58 13.06
C GLN A 281 -13.40 18.44 13.40
N SER A 282 -13.65 19.59 14.02
CA SER A 282 -12.62 20.35 14.70
C SER A 282 -12.59 20.01 16.18
N ALA A 283 -11.40 20.18 16.78
CA ALA A 283 -11.22 20.18 18.21
C ALA A 283 -10.64 21.54 18.62
N ARG A 284 -10.89 21.96 19.85
CA ARG A 284 -10.20 23.11 20.48
C ARG A 284 -9.16 22.55 21.43
N PRO A 285 -7.88 22.46 21.04
CA PRO A 285 -6.83 22.05 21.97
C PRO A 285 -6.75 23.05 23.14
N PRO A 286 -6.39 22.60 24.37
CA PRO A 286 -6.40 23.45 25.57
C PRO A 286 -5.50 24.70 25.49
N HIS A 287 -4.53 24.74 24.56
CA HIS A 287 -3.62 25.88 24.37
C HIS A 287 -3.81 26.61 23.03
N HIS A 288 -4.83 26.27 22.24
CA HIS A 288 -5.10 26.91 20.96
C HIS A 288 -6.39 27.72 21.04
N GLN A 289 -6.27 29.03 20.85
CA GLN A 289 -7.41 29.94 20.78
C GLN A 289 -8.33 29.60 19.60
N THR A 290 -7.79 29.03 18.52
CA THR A 290 -8.54 28.67 17.31
C THR A 290 -8.78 27.15 17.23
N PRO A 291 -10.04 26.72 17.01
CA PRO A 291 -10.34 25.32 16.69
C PRO A 291 -9.60 24.87 15.43
N VAL A 292 -9.09 23.66 15.48
CA VAL A 292 -8.27 23.07 14.42
C VAL A 292 -8.99 21.83 13.93
N LEU A 293 -9.04 21.64 12.60
CA LEU A 293 -9.53 20.38 12.04
C LEU A 293 -8.70 19.23 12.62
N HIS A 294 -9.38 18.28 13.26
CA HIS A 294 -8.75 17.20 14.00
C HIS A 294 -9.04 15.85 13.35
N ASN A 295 -10.30 15.58 13.01
CA ASN A 295 -10.73 14.30 12.47
C ASN A 295 -11.40 14.48 11.11
N LEU A 296 -11.11 13.54 10.23
CA LEU A 296 -11.78 13.34 8.95
C LEU A 296 -12.21 11.88 8.85
N MET A 297 -13.45 11.63 8.47
CA MET A 297 -13.99 10.30 8.22
C MET A 297 -14.76 10.32 6.90
N ALA A 298 -14.39 9.46 5.96
CA ALA A 298 -15.05 9.28 4.68
C ALA A 298 -15.57 7.83 4.56
N ILE A 299 -16.80 7.68 4.09
CA ILE A 299 -17.53 6.40 4.00
C ILE A 299 -18.15 6.26 2.61
N GLY A 300 -18.21 5.02 2.11
CA GLY A 300 -18.85 4.61 0.86
C GLY A 300 -17.96 4.88 -0.35
N HIS A 301 -17.31 3.84 -0.86
CA HIS A 301 -16.43 3.86 -2.04
C HIS A 301 -15.52 5.10 -2.12
N VAL A 302 -14.72 5.30 -1.06
CA VAL A 302 -13.74 6.38 -0.99
C VAL A 302 -12.68 6.17 -2.06
N HIS A 303 -12.57 7.13 -2.98
CA HIS A 303 -11.51 7.19 -3.97
C HIS A 303 -10.72 8.48 -3.78
N LEU A 304 -9.52 8.35 -3.19
CA LEU A 304 -8.64 9.46 -2.85
C LEU A 304 -7.41 9.46 -3.77
N LYS A 305 -7.28 10.51 -4.58
CA LYS A 305 -6.11 10.79 -5.42
C LYS A 305 -5.31 11.92 -4.77
N LEU A 306 -4.08 11.64 -4.36
CA LEU A 306 -3.14 12.61 -3.81
C LEU A 306 -2.02 12.87 -4.80
N SER A 307 -1.82 14.14 -5.10
CA SER A 307 -0.72 14.61 -5.93
C SER A 307 0.14 15.54 -5.06
N PRO A 308 1.27 15.07 -4.50
CA PRO A 308 2.12 15.89 -3.65
C PRO A 308 2.65 17.08 -4.46
N ALA A 309 2.69 18.25 -3.85
CA ALA A 309 3.32 19.42 -4.44
C ALA A 309 4.83 19.16 -4.55
N SER A 310 5.30 18.81 -5.73
CA SER A 310 6.73 18.74 -6.03
C SER A 310 7.24 20.17 -6.12
N ALA A 311 7.99 20.62 -5.11
CA ALA A 311 8.45 22.00 -5.04
C ALA A 311 9.66 22.27 -5.92
N ASN A 312 10.39 21.27 -6.45
CA ASN A 312 11.72 21.57 -7.00
C ASN A 312 12.40 20.56 -7.96
N THR A 313 11.71 19.67 -8.67
CA THR A 313 12.44 18.67 -9.50
C THR A 313 11.79 18.37 -10.83
N ARG A 314 12.61 18.27 -11.90
CA ARG A 314 12.31 17.76 -13.26
C ARG A 314 11.68 16.35 -13.31
N GLN A 315 11.33 15.75 -12.16
CA GLN A 315 10.70 14.45 -12.04
C GLN A 315 9.18 14.60 -11.98
N ALA A 316 8.46 13.80 -12.76
CA ALA A 316 7.01 13.80 -12.73
C ALA A 316 6.49 13.50 -11.29
N PRO A 317 5.44 14.19 -10.83
CA PRO A 317 4.92 14.02 -9.49
C PRO A 317 4.43 12.57 -9.27
N THR A 318 4.82 11.97 -8.15
CA THR A 318 4.31 10.65 -7.76
C THR A 318 2.86 10.78 -7.31
N VAL A 319 1.94 10.14 -8.02
CA VAL A 319 0.51 10.19 -7.70
C VAL A 319 0.11 8.96 -6.89
N TYR A 320 -0.55 9.18 -5.75
CA TYR A 320 -1.09 8.12 -4.91
C TYR A 320 -2.59 8.04 -5.08
N THR A 321 -3.12 6.84 -5.33
CA THR A 321 -4.56 6.57 -5.38
C THR A 321 -4.89 5.55 -4.30
N ILE A 322 -5.81 5.90 -3.39
CA ILE A 322 -6.34 5.00 -2.36
C ILE A 322 -7.81 4.75 -2.68
N VAL A 323 -8.19 3.47 -2.75
CA VAL A 323 -9.57 3.02 -2.92
C VAL A 323 -9.95 2.18 -1.71
N THR A 324 -11.03 2.54 -1.01
CA THR A 324 -11.48 1.85 0.20
C THR A 324 -12.94 2.19 0.51
N PRO A 325 -13.73 1.30 1.14
CA PRO A 325 -15.06 1.67 1.61
C PRO A 325 -15.04 2.70 2.75
N ASN A 326 -14.03 2.65 3.63
CA ASN A 326 -13.97 3.46 4.84
C ASN A 326 -12.56 4.03 5.05
N LEU A 327 -12.46 5.35 5.22
CA LEU A 327 -11.21 6.06 5.49
C LEU A 327 -11.38 7.00 6.69
N ALA A 328 -10.60 6.80 7.74
CA ALA A 328 -10.47 7.72 8.86
C ALA A 328 -9.08 8.35 8.88
N ALA A 329 -8.98 9.64 9.18
CA ALA A 329 -7.71 10.36 9.24
C ALA A 329 -7.70 11.37 10.38
N THR A 330 -6.56 11.47 11.06
CA THR A 330 -6.25 12.53 12.01
C THR A 330 -5.44 13.61 11.30
N LEU A 331 -5.84 14.86 11.49
CA LEU A 331 -5.26 16.04 10.89
C LEU A 331 -4.47 16.83 11.93
N ALA A 332 -3.37 17.43 11.51
CA ALA A 332 -2.66 18.43 12.29
C ALA A 332 -2.42 19.69 11.45
N PRO A 333 -2.43 20.88 12.06
CA PRO A 333 -2.18 22.11 11.36
C PRO A 333 -0.74 22.15 10.84
N THR A 334 -0.55 22.60 9.61
CA THR A 334 0.78 22.73 9.02
C THR A 334 1.46 23.95 9.62
N ARG A 335 2.52 23.73 10.42
CA ARG A 335 3.40 24.82 10.87
C ARG A 335 4.22 25.31 9.68
N VAL A 336 4.11 26.59 9.34
CA VAL A 336 4.93 27.20 8.30
C VAL A 336 5.97 28.06 9.00
N ARG A 337 7.25 27.84 8.69
CA ARG A 337 8.33 28.72 9.16
C ARG A 337 8.13 30.08 8.48
N PRO A 338 7.87 31.17 9.21
CA PRO A 338 7.85 32.49 8.60
C PRO A 338 9.22 32.73 7.94
N LYS A 339 9.22 33.41 6.78
CA LYS A 339 10.47 33.73 6.04
C LYS A 339 11.42 34.64 6.82
N HIS A 340 10.92 35.31 7.86
CA HIS A 340 11.71 36.08 8.81
C HIS A 340 11.64 35.40 10.18
N SER A 341 12.69 35.54 10.99
CA SER A 341 13.03 34.84 12.26
C SER A 341 12.00 34.87 13.41
N GLY A 342 10.72 35.10 13.14
CA GLY A 342 9.65 35.06 14.12
C GLY A 342 9.19 33.64 14.49
N PRO A 343 8.38 33.51 15.55
CA PRO A 343 7.83 32.25 16.01
C PRO A 343 6.97 31.57 14.93
N LEU A 344 7.01 30.22 14.91
CA LEU A 344 6.24 29.38 13.99
C LEU A 344 4.73 29.62 14.16
N SER A 345 4.14 30.44 13.30
CA SER A 345 2.68 30.64 13.29
C SER A 345 2.00 29.56 12.43
N PRO A 346 0.92 28.91 12.90
CA PRO A 346 0.16 27.96 12.10
C PRO A 346 -0.46 28.68 10.89
N SER A 347 -0.23 28.17 9.67
CA SER A 347 -0.84 28.76 8.48
C SER A 347 -2.33 28.41 8.44
N PRO A 348 -3.25 29.39 8.45
CA PRO A 348 -4.67 29.12 8.43
C PRO A 348 -5.04 28.40 7.13
N GLY A 349 -5.60 27.20 7.26
CA GLY A 349 -6.15 26.42 6.14
C GLY A 349 -5.21 25.40 5.50
N ARG A 350 -3.99 25.19 5.99
CA ARG A 350 -3.15 24.06 5.59
C ARG A 350 -3.11 23.01 6.70
N PHE A 351 -3.48 21.79 6.35
CA PHE A 351 -3.45 20.65 7.26
C PHE A 351 -2.60 19.53 6.68
N THR A 352 -2.04 18.72 7.57
CA THR A 352 -1.32 17.51 7.25
C THR A 352 -2.01 16.32 7.88
N VAL A 353 -2.17 15.25 7.11
CA VAL A 353 -2.58 13.96 7.68
C VAL A 353 -1.42 13.43 8.52
N THR A 354 -1.64 13.24 9.82
CA THR A 354 -0.66 12.68 10.75
C THR A 354 -0.81 11.18 10.89
N ARG A 355 -2.05 10.72 10.94
CA ARG A 355 -2.43 9.30 10.95
C ARG A 355 -3.62 9.07 10.05
N PHE A 356 -3.70 7.90 9.44
CA PHE A 356 -4.91 7.46 8.76
C PHE A 356 -5.10 5.95 8.93
N ARG A 357 -6.34 5.51 8.78
CA ARG A 357 -6.76 4.12 8.76
C ARG A 357 -7.82 3.93 7.68
N ALA A 358 -7.53 3.05 6.72
CA ALA A 358 -8.46 2.59 5.71
C ALA A 358 -8.84 1.12 6.00
N THR A 359 -10.09 0.73 5.78
CA THR A 359 -10.60 -0.60 6.16
C THR A 359 -11.58 -1.16 5.12
N ALA A 360 -11.90 -2.45 5.23
CA ALA A 360 -12.87 -3.18 4.39
C ALA A 360 -12.41 -3.36 2.93
N GLY A 361 -11.14 -3.70 2.73
CA GLY A 361 -10.58 -3.88 1.39
C GLY A 361 -10.03 -2.56 0.86
N VAL A 362 -8.71 -2.45 0.90
CA VAL A 362 -7.96 -1.25 0.55
C VAL A 362 -7.08 -1.58 -0.63
N GLN A 363 -7.08 -0.71 -1.63
CA GLN A 363 -6.13 -0.72 -2.73
C GLN A 363 -5.37 0.61 -2.73
N LEU A 364 -4.05 0.55 -2.62
CA LEU A 364 -3.14 1.68 -2.81
C LEU A 364 -2.41 1.49 -4.14
N ARG A 365 -2.50 2.48 -5.02
CA ARG A 365 -1.76 2.54 -6.28
C ARG A 365 -0.83 3.75 -6.26
N ILE A 366 0.46 3.50 -6.45
CA ILE A 366 1.50 4.53 -6.53
C ILE A 366 1.95 4.59 -7.99
N ASN A 367 1.58 5.66 -8.69
CA ASN A 367 2.01 5.92 -10.04
C ASN A 367 3.25 6.83 -10.00
N ASN A 368 4.41 6.28 -10.34
CA ASN A 368 5.64 7.04 -10.62
C ASN A 368 5.92 7.02 -12.13
N THR A 369 6.99 7.65 -12.61
CA THR A 369 7.42 7.66 -14.03
C THR A 369 7.72 6.27 -14.64
N GLY A 370 7.42 5.20 -13.92
CA GLY A 370 7.58 3.83 -14.36
C GLY A 370 6.31 3.01 -14.15
N GLN A 371 6.53 1.74 -13.81
CA GLN A 371 5.45 0.79 -13.58
C GLN A 371 4.85 1.00 -12.19
N PRO A 372 3.52 1.02 -12.06
CA PRO A 372 2.86 1.34 -10.80
C PRO A 372 3.16 0.29 -9.74
N ILE A 373 3.27 0.74 -8.49
CA ILE A 373 3.25 -0.14 -7.32
C ILE A 373 1.79 -0.23 -6.89
N VAL A 374 1.29 -1.45 -6.75
CA VAL A 374 -0.07 -1.72 -6.29
C VAL A 374 0.01 -2.52 -5.00
N ALA A 375 -0.56 -2.00 -3.91
CA ALA A 375 -0.72 -2.71 -2.66
C ALA A 375 -2.20 -2.97 -2.39
N THR A 376 -2.53 -4.17 -1.92
CA THR A 376 -3.89 -4.54 -1.49
C THR A 376 -3.85 -5.10 -0.07
N ALA A 377 -4.86 -4.81 0.74
CA ALA A 377 -4.97 -5.29 2.11
C ALA A 377 -6.42 -5.19 2.61
N SER A 378 -6.78 -5.86 3.70
CA SER A 378 -8.09 -5.64 4.33
C SER A 378 -8.12 -4.34 5.13
N THR A 379 -7.01 -4.01 5.79
CA THR A 379 -6.80 -2.71 6.45
C THR A 379 -5.45 -2.11 6.12
N MET A 380 -5.39 -0.78 6.03
CA MET A 380 -4.17 -0.02 5.85
C MET A 380 -4.08 1.09 6.89
N SER A 381 -3.02 1.12 7.66
CA SER A 381 -2.77 2.07 8.74
C SER A 381 -1.49 2.84 8.42
N GLY A 382 -1.52 4.16 8.48
CA GLY A 382 -0.34 4.98 8.18
C GLY A 382 -0.09 6.03 9.24
N ASN A 383 1.16 6.20 9.63
CA ASN A 383 1.59 7.21 10.60
C ASN A 383 2.76 8.03 10.03
N ARG A 384 2.47 9.29 9.71
CA ARG A 384 3.45 10.21 9.11
C ARG A 384 4.61 10.53 10.06
N ARG A 385 4.40 10.55 11.37
CA ARG A 385 5.44 10.89 12.37
C ARG A 385 6.51 9.79 12.43
N THR A 386 6.08 8.54 12.43
CA THR A 386 6.99 7.38 12.44
C THR A 386 7.49 7.04 11.05
N GLY A 387 6.73 7.40 10.00
CA GLY A 387 6.99 7.00 8.62
C GLY A 387 6.67 5.52 8.39
N ILE A 388 5.72 4.98 9.15
CA ILE A 388 5.30 3.57 9.08
C ILE A 388 3.97 3.48 8.34
N LEU A 389 3.87 2.50 7.43
CA LEU A 389 2.64 2.07 6.78
C LEU A 389 2.46 0.58 7.05
N GLU A 390 1.35 0.21 7.67
CA GLU A 390 0.97 -1.16 8.00
C GLU A 390 -0.14 -1.60 7.04
N LEU A 391 0.03 -2.78 6.45
CA LEU A 391 -0.93 -3.43 5.57
C LEU A 391 -1.29 -4.78 6.17
N THR A 392 -2.52 -4.91 6.66
CA THR A 392 -2.99 -6.14 7.30
C THR A 392 -3.99 -6.85 6.39
N GLY A 393 -3.70 -8.11 6.10
CA GLY A 393 -4.60 -9.03 5.45
C GLY A 393 -5.83 -9.32 6.32
N GLY A 394 -6.87 -9.85 5.69
CA GLY A 394 -8.08 -10.29 6.38
C GLY A 394 -8.09 -11.79 6.58
N THR A 395 -9.05 -12.24 7.39
CA THR A 395 -9.41 -13.65 7.48
C THR A 395 -10.80 -13.80 6.88
N THR A 396 -10.94 -14.52 5.77
CA THR A 396 -12.25 -15.03 5.36
C THR A 396 -12.44 -16.42 5.96
N ALA A 397 -13.69 -16.87 6.06
CA ALA A 397 -14.01 -18.19 6.63
C ALA A 397 -13.24 -19.34 5.97
N ASN A 398 -12.83 -19.17 4.70
CA ASN A 398 -12.23 -20.24 3.91
C ASN A 398 -10.75 -20.00 3.54
N SER A 399 -10.19 -18.81 3.76
CA SER A 399 -8.76 -18.52 3.48
C SER A 399 -8.28 -17.18 4.05
N PRO A 400 -7.00 -17.06 4.42
CA PRO A 400 -6.42 -15.76 4.74
C PRO A 400 -6.35 -14.89 3.48
N ALA A 401 -6.98 -13.72 3.51
CA ALA A 401 -6.85 -12.69 2.48
C ALA A 401 -5.55 -11.92 2.72
N TRP A 402 -4.44 -12.40 2.15
CA TRP A 402 -3.13 -11.78 2.36
C TRP A 402 -3.07 -10.32 1.88
N ALA A 403 -2.37 -9.49 2.65
CA ALA A 403 -1.90 -8.21 2.15
C ALA A 403 -0.85 -8.48 1.05
N THR A 404 -0.91 -7.73 -0.05
CA THR A 404 0.01 -7.88 -1.18
C THR A 404 0.61 -6.56 -1.59
N ILE A 405 1.85 -6.58 -2.07
CA ILE A 405 2.53 -5.45 -2.73
C ILE A 405 3.08 -5.99 -4.05
N THR A 406 2.63 -5.43 -5.17
CA THR A 406 3.00 -5.84 -6.53
C THR A 406 3.69 -4.71 -7.27
N GLN A 407 4.78 -5.03 -7.97
CA GLN A 407 5.51 -4.12 -8.85
C GLN A 407 6.14 -4.90 -10.00
N GLN A 408 5.73 -4.60 -11.25
CA GLN A 408 6.27 -5.26 -12.46
C GLN A 408 6.13 -6.78 -12.45
N GLY A 409 5.04 -7.30 -11.88
CA GLY A 409 4.79 -8.74 -11.72
C GLY A 409 5.58 -9.40 -10.57
N ASN A 410 6.59 -8.73 -10.00
CA ASN A 410 7.13 -9.13 -8.71
C ASN A 410 6.09 -8.82 -7.64
N PHE A 411 5.95 -9.68 -6.64
CA PHE A 411 5.08 -9.37 -5.52
C PHE A 411 5.55 -9.97 -4.21
N ILE A 412 5.11 -9.32 -3.13
CA ILE A 412 5.27 -9.77 -1.74
C ILE A 412 3.86 -9.93 -1.19
N SER A 413 3.59 -11.05 -0.51
CA SER A 413 2.32 -11.26 0.16
C SER A 413 2.52 -11.87 1.54
N GLY A 414 1.72 -11.44 2.52
CA GLY A 414 1.74 -11.95 3.89
C GLY A 414 0.51 -11.47 4.68
N LEU A 415 0.37 -11.93 5.93
CA LEU A 415 -0.73 -11.52 6.80
C LEU A 415 -0.58 -10.08 7.28
N ASP A 416 0.64 -9.66 7.61
CA ASP A 416 0.91 -8.30 8.07
C ASP A 416 2.22 -7.80 7.46
N LEU A 417 2.15 -6.72 6.68
CA LEU A 417 3.28 -6.09 6.02
C LEU A 417 3.49 -4.68 6.56
N ILE A 418 4.64 -4.44 7.17
CA ILE A 418 5.03 -3.16 7.75
C ILE A 418 6.11 -2.53 6.87
N LEU A 419 5.81 -1.38 6.29
CA LEU A 419 6.73 -0.59 5.48
C LEU A 419 7.25 0.59 6.30
N HIS A 420 8.57 0.71 6.38
CA HIS A 420 9.22 1.84 7.00
C HIS A 420 9.85 2.75 5.94
N GLN A 421 9.32 3.96 5.81
CA GLN A 421 9.76 4.94 4.82
C GLN A 421 11.24 5.35 5.02
N LYS A 422 11.64 5.63 6.26
CA LYS A 422 12.99 6.14 6.58
C LYS A 422 14.10 5.13 6.28
N SER A 423 13.91 3.88 6.69
CA SER A 423 14.86 2.78 6.47
C SER A 423 14.67 2.07 5.13
N GLN A 424 13.66 2.47 4.34
CA GLN A 424 13.26 1.81 3.10
C GLN A 424 13.13 0.29 3.26
N SER A 425 12.54 -0.15 4.37
CA SER A 425 12.48 -1.56 4.73
C SER A 425 11.04 -2.06 4.75
N ILE A 426 10.89 -3.34 4.40
CA ILE A 426 9.63 -4.07 4.51
C ILE A 426 9.84 -5.17 5.54
N PHE A 427 8.90 -5.32 6.45
CA PHE A 427 8.84 -6.43 7.38
C PHE A 427 7.51 -7.17 7.17
N ALA A 428 7.55 -8.48 7.09
CA ALA A 428 6.37 -9.33 7.03
C ALA A 428 6.34 -10.24 8.26
N HIS A 429 5.27 -10.15 9.05
CA HIS A 429 5.04 -11.06 10.19
C HIS A 429 4.23 -12.28 9.73
N GLY A 430 4.59 -13.46 10.25
CA GLY A 430 3.90 -14.72 9.97
C GLY A 430 4.23 -15.30 8.59
N PRO A 431 3.42 -16.25 8.10
CA PRO A 431 3.63 -16.90 6.83
C PRO A 431 3.42 -15.95 5.66
N GLY A 432 4.12 -16.21 4.56
CA GLY A 432 3.97 -15.41 3.35
C GLY A 432 4.74 -15.94 2.16
N ARG A 433 4.70 -15.17 1.08
CA ARG A 433 5.26 -15.49 -0.23
C ARG A 433 5.92 -14.27 -0.87
N PHE A 434 7.04 -14.50 -1.54
CA PHE A 434 7.80 -13.51 -2.28
C PHE A 434 8.12 -14.06 -3.66
N VAL A 435 7.71 -13.36 -4.71
CA VAL A 435 7.93 -13.79 -6.09
C VAL A 435 8.72 -12.72 -6.84
N ILE A 436 9.83 -13.15 -7.45
CA ILE A 436 10.64 -12.35 -8.34
C ILE A 436 10.50 -12.92 -9.75
N LEU A 437 9.94 -12.14 -10.66
CA LEU A 437 9.88 -12.47 -12.08
C LEU A 437 11.02 -11.77 -12.81
N ARG A 438 11.73 -12.52 -13.67
CA ARG A 438 12.69 -11.94 -14.59
C ARG A 438 11.94 -11.46 -15.83
N LYS A 439 12.01 -10.15 -16.12
CA LYS A 439 11.29 -9.57 -17.25
C LYS A 439 11.72 -10.23 -18.57
N LYS A 440 10.74 -10.55 -19.41
CA LYS A 440 10.93 -10.97 -20.80
C LYS A 440 11.69 -9.85 -21.53
N SER A 441 12.84 -10.14 -22.13
CA SER A 441 13.35 -9.30 -23.22
C SER A 441 12.40 -9.50 -24.40
N ALA A 442 12.08 -8.46 -25.17
CA ALA A 442 11.02 -8.49 -26.19
C ALA A 442 11.07 -9.76 -27.08
N ASP A 443 12.27 -10.26 -27.38
CA ASP A 443 12.50 -11.41 -28.26
C ASP A 443 12.89 -12.73 -27.54
N ALA A 444 12.90 -12.79 -26.21
CA ALA A 444 13.36 -13.98 -25.47
C ALA A 444 12.22 -14.75 -24.80
N ALA A 445 12.37 -16.08 -24.72
CA ALA A 445 11.52 -16.93 -23.88
C ALA A 445 11.47 -16.40 -22.42
N PRO A 446 10.34 -16.54 -21.71
CA PRO A 446 10.21 -16.08 -20.33
C PRO A 446 11.35 -16.65 -19.48
N LYS A 447 12.14 -15.75 -18.87
CA LYS A 447 13.21 -16.18 -17.95
C LYS A 447 12.57 -16.68 -16.66
N PRO A 448 13.09 -17.76 -16.06
CA PRO A 448 12.48 -18.34 -14.87
C PRO A 448 12.47 -17.34 -13.72
N GLY A 449 11.33 -17.25 -13.05
CA GLY A 449 11.17 -16.52 -11.79
C GLY A 449 11.63 -17.35 -10.60
N VAL A 450 11.65 -16.74 -9.42
CA VAL A 450 11.89 -17.44 -8.15
C VAL A 450 10.72 -17.12 -7.22
N GLN A 451 10.15 -18.16 -6.61
CA GLN A 451 9.18 -18.04 -5.52
C GLN A 451 9.85 -18.45 -4.22
N ILE A 452 9.68 -17.68 -3.17
CA ILE A 452 10.14 -17.98 -1.81
C ILE A 452 8.93 -17.94 -0.88
N LEU A 453 8.72 -19.03 -0.16
CA LEU A 453 7.71 -19.23 0.87
C LEU A 453 8.41 -19.23 2.24
N TRP A 454 7.77 -18.68 3.26
CA TRP A 454 8.23 -18.73 4.65
C TRP A 454 7.06 -18.87 5.60
N GLN A 455 7.34 -19.30 6.83
CA GLN A 455 6.32 -19.51 7.87
C GLN A 455 6.39 -18.50 9.02
N LYS A 456 7.55 -17.93 9.36
CA LYS A 456 7.69 -17.05 10.55
C LYS A 456 7.78 -15.57 10.22
N SER A 457 8.72 -15.17 9.37
CA SER A 457 8.88 -13.75 9.01
C SER A 457 9.75 -13.52 7.77
N MET A 458 9.59 -12.34 7.17
CA MET A 458 10.52 -11.80 6.17
C MET A 458 10.92 -10.37 6.54
N ARG A 459 12.20 -10.04 6.32
CA ARG A 459 12.71 -8.66 6.43
C ARG A 459 13.51 -8.30 5.19
N TYR A 460 13.08 -7.26 4.49
CA TYR A 460 13.80 -6.63 3.39
C TYR A 460 14.34 -5.28 3.84
N ARG A 461 15.62 -5.01 3.58
CA ARG A 461 16.24 -3.69 3.77
C ARG A 461 16.62 -3.11 2.41
N GLY A 462 15.97 -2.03 2.01
CA GLY A 462 16.19 -1.37 0.72
C GLY A 462 17.58 -0.78 0.57
N THR A 463 18.17 -0.24 1.64
CA THR A 463 19.52 0.36 1.61
C THR A 463 20.62 -0.64 1.28
N SER A 464 20.48 -1.89 1.74
CA SER A 464 21.44 -2.97 1.49
C SER A 464 20.96 -3.99 0.45
N HIS A 465 19.77 -3.79 -0.13
CA HIS A 465 19.09 -4.73 -1.03
C HIS A 465 19.07 -6.19 -0.52
N LYS A 466 18.93 -6.37 0.80
CA LYS A 466 19.04 -7.67 1.47
C LYS A 466 17.67 -8.11 1.97
N ALA A 467 17.23 -9.29 1.55
CA ALA A 467 16.03 -9.95 2.06
C ALA A 467 16.44 -11.15 2.95
N ARG A 468 15.84 -11.26 4.14
CA ARG A 468 16.02 -12.40 5.06
C ARG A 468 14.66 -13.02 5.34
N PHE A 469 14.57 -14.33 5.16
CA PHE A 469 13.37 -15.15 5.36
C PHE A 469 13.67 -16.15 6.49
N VAL A 470 12.70 -16.38 7.37
CA VAL A 470 12.87 -17.23 8.56
C VAL A 470 11.63 -18.11 8.77
N GLY A 471 11.87 -19.34 9.21
CA GLY A 471 10.86 -20.35 9.56
C GLY A 471 10.46 -21.15 8.34
N HIS A 472 10.92 -22.41 8.25
CA HIS A 472 10.64 -23.37 7.17
C HIS A 472 10.52 -22.70 5.79
N VAL A 473 11.64 -22.17 5.32
CA VAL A 473 11.72 -21.42 4.07
C VAL A 473 11.86 -22.40 2.91
N GLU A 474 10.99 -22.26 1.92
CA GLU A 474 11.06 -23.01 0.67
C GLU A 474 11.19 -22.07 -0.53
N ALA A 475 12.21 -22.26 -1.35
CA ALA A 475 12.41 -21.51 -2.58
C ALA A 475 12.28 -22.43 -3.80
N HIS A 476 11.52 -22.00 -4.80
CA HIS A 476 11.19 -22.75 -6.02
C HIS A 476 11.51 -21.94 -7.27
N LEU A 477 11.98 -22.62 -8.32
CA LEU A 477 12.12 -22.05 -9.65
C LEU A 477 10.75 -22.05 -10.34
N LEU A 478 10.37 -20.91 -10.93
CA LEU A 478 9.13 -20.78 -11.71
C LEU A 478 9.43 -20.85 -13.20
N ALA A 479 8.43 -21.26 -14.00
CA ALA A 479 8.39 -21.12 -15.45
C ALA A 479 9.49 -21.87 -16.24
N ARG A 480 9.86 -23.07 -15.79
CA ARG A 480 10.61 -24.07 -16.58
C ARG A 480 10.04 -25.47 -16.33
N PRO A 481 9.08 -25.97 -17.14
CA PRO A 481 8.57 -27.33 -16.96
C PRO A 481 9.67 -28.39 -17.10
N GLU A 482 10.71 -28.10 -17.88
CA GLU A 482 11.89 -28.95 -18.07
C GLU A 482 12.88 -28.92 -16.90
N GLN A 483 12.63 -28.10 -15.86
CA GLN A 483 13.54 -27.97 -14.73
C GLN A 483 12.82 -27.66 -13.42
N GLN A 484 13.03 -28.50 -12.42
CA GLN A 484 12.54 -28.27 -11.06
C GLN A 484 13.72 -28.02 -10.12
N SER A 485 13.80 -26.83 -9.54
CA SER A 485 14.76 -26.55 -8.47
C SER A 485 14.01 -26.14 -7.19
N ARG A 486 14.34 -26.77 -6.07
CA ARG A 486 13.78 -26.50 -4.75
C ARG A 486 14.90 -26.37 -3.72
N LEU A 487 14.82 -25.38 -2.85
CA LEU A 487 15.70 -25.21 -1.70
C LEU A 487 14.84 -25.09 -0.45
N ALA A 488 15.04 -25.97 0.52
CA ALA A 488 14.37 -25.96 1.82
C ALA A 488 15.39 -25.70 2.94
N CYS A 489 15.11 -24.75 3.82
CA CYS A 489 16.01 -24.38 4.93
C CYS A 489 15.25 -23.69 6.06
N HIS A 490 15.88 -23.47 7.21
CA HIS A 490 15.27 -22.71 8.30
C HIS A 490 15.33 -21.20 8.05
N GLN A 491 16.46 -20.73 7.51
CA GLN A 491 16.69 -19.33 7.20
C GLN A 491 17.32 -19.18 5.82
N LEU A 492 16.76 -18.27 5.03
CA LEU A 492 17.32 -17.88 3.74
C LEU A 492 17.64 -16.40 3.74
N THR A 493 18.79 -16.04 3.23
CA THR A 493 19.22 -14.66 3.01
C THR A 493 19.56 -14.49 1.55
N VAL A 494 18.99 -13.46 0.94
CA VAL A 494 19.12 -13.14 -0.48
C VAL A 494 19.64 -11.73 -0.63
N LEU A 495 20.69 -11.57 -1.43
CA LEU A 495 21.17 -10.27 -1.87
C LEU A 495 20.66 -10.00 -3.30
N LEU A 496 19.90 -8.92 -3.46
CA LEU A 496 19.36 -8.48 -4.74
C LEU A 496 20.32 -7.48 -5.39
N ALA A 497 20.46 -7.54 -6.71
CA ALA A 497 21.28 -6.61 -7.47
C ALA A 497 20.77 -5.18 -7.30
N LYS A 498 21.69 -4.24 -7.06
CA LYS A 498 21.38 -2.81 -7.10
C LYS A 498 21.04 -2.45 -8.55
N PRO A 499 19.91 -1.76 -8.83
CA PRO A 499 19.64 -1.25 -10.16
C PRO A 499 20.74 -0.24 -10.53
N THR A 500 21.56 -0.56 -11.53
CA THR A 500 22.58 0.35 -12.06
C THR A 500 21.89 1.47 -12.84
N ALA A 501 22.09 2.71 -12.40
CA ALA A 501 21.36 3.88 -12.90
C ALA A 501 21.79 4.36 -14.30
N THR A 502 22.75 3.71 -14.95
CA THR A 502 23.48 4.25 -16.11
C THR A 502 22.81 4.07 -17.47
N ARG A 503 21.65 3.41 -17.57
CA ARG A 503 20.87 3.39 -18.83
C ARG A 503 19.37 3.36 -18.56
N PRO A 504 18.56 4.27 -19.13
CA PRO A 504 17.10 4.33 -18.88
C PRO A 504 16.36 3.02 -19.20
N ASP A 505 16.92 2.18 -20.07
CA ASP A 505 16.35 0.87 -20.43
C ASP A 505 16.96 -0.33 -19.66
N ALA A 506 18.13 -0.17 -19.03
CA ALA A 506 18.79 -1.26 -18.28
C ALA A 506 18.44 -1.27 -16.77
N ALA A 507 17.87 -0.18 -16.25
CA ALA A 507 17.76 0.09 -14.82
C ALA A 507 16.64 -0.67 -14.05
N LYS A 508 16.07 -1.75 -14.57
CA LYS A 508 14.81 -2.32 -14.01
C LYS A 508 14.76 -3.83 -13.85
N GLN A 509 15.89 -4.50 -13.58
CA GLN A 509 15.85 -5.92 -13.25
C GLN A 509 16.52 -6.22 -11.91
N LEU A 510 15.72 -6.69 -10.95
CA LEU A 510 16.20 -7.30 -9.72
C LEU A 510 16.73 -8.69 -10.08
N HIS A 511 18.04 -8.86 -10.05
CA HIS A 511 18.68 -10.17 -10.16
C HIS A 511 19.11 -10.64 -8.78
N LEU A 512 19.03 -11.96 -8.56
CA LEU A 512 19.57 -12.58 -7.37
C LEU A 512 21.09 -12.72 -7.53
N VAL A 513 21.85 -12.00 -6.71
CA VAL A 513 23.32 -11.91 -6.79
C VAL A 513 23.98 -12.93 -5.88
N ASP A 514 23.45 -13.05 -4.67
CA ASP A 514 24.02 -13.91 -3.65
C ASP A 514 22.91 -14.56 -2.83
N LEU A 515 23.13 -15.81 -2.45
CA LEU A 515 22.20 -16.63 -1.70
C LEU A 515 22.94 -17.28 -0.54
N GLN A 516 22.41 -17.14 0.66
CA GLN A 516 22.90 -17.83 1.86
C GLN A 516 21.73 -18.53 2.55
N ALA A 517 21.78 -19.85 2.63
CA ALA A 517 20.79 -20.68 3.30
C ALA A 517 21.41 -21.37 4.52
N LEU A 518 20.68 -21.39 5.62
CA LEU A 518 21.11 -21.95 6.90
C LEU A 518 20.03 -22.92 7.42
N GLY A 519 20.48 -24.10 7.85
CA GLY A 519 19.69 -25.01 8.67
C GLY A 519 19.54 -24.48 10.11
N SER A 520 18.61 -25.05 10.86
CA SER A 520 18.54 -24.87 12.32
C SER A 520 19.13 -26.10 13.01
N ALA A 521 19.43 -26.00 14.32
CA ALA A 521 19.75 -27.18 15.11
C ALA A 521 18.64 -28.25 14.90
N GLY A 522 19.04 -29.46 14.49
CA GLY A 522 18.12 -30.57 14.20
C GLY A 522 17.45 -30.57 12.81
N HIS A 523 17.54 -29.50 12.02
CA HIS A 523 16.98 -29.47 10.65
C HIS A 523 18.05 -29.09 9.62
N GLN A 524 18.43 -30.07 8.81
CA GLN A 524 19.38 -29.86 7.71
C GLN A 524 18.69 -29.13 6.55
N LEU A 525 19.44 -28.26 5.87
CA LEU A 525 18.98 -27.69 4.61
C LEU A 525 19.05 -28.75 3.51
N SER A 526 18.13 -28.69 2.57
CA SER A 526 18.15 -29.54 1.38
C SER A 526 17.95 -28.71 0.11
N ALA A 527 18.74 -29.02 -0.92
CA ALA A 527 18.62 -28.43 -2.24
C ALA A 527 18.45 -29.55 -3.27
N ILE A 528 17.42 -29.43 -4.10
CA ILE A 528 17.07 -30.40 -5.13
C ILE A 528 17.07 -29.69 -6.47
N ASN A 529 17.72 -30.27 -7.47
CA ASN A 529 17.66 -29.81 -8.85
C ASN A 529 17.40 -31.01 -9.75
N ALA A 530 16.31 -30.97 -10.52
CA ALA A 530 15.92 -32.01 -11.45
C ALA A 530 15.75 -31.41 -12.84
N SER A 531 16.24 -32.11 -13.86
CA SER A 531 16.06 -31.74 -15.26
C SER A 531 15.22 -32.79 -15.98
N PHE A 532 14.32 -32.35 -16.85
CA PHE A 532 13.42 -33.20 -17.62
C PHE A 532 13.65 -32.97 -19.12
N ASN A 533 13.34 -33.99 -19.92
CA ASN A 533 13.34 -33.85 -21.37
C ASN A 533 12.02 -33.18 -21.86
N PRO A 534 11.88 -32.86 -23.16
CA PRO A 534 10.64 -32.29 -23.71
C PRO A 534 9.39 -33.17 -23.52
N HIS A 535 9.55 -34.45 -23.22
CA HIS A 535 8.45 -35.39 -22.94
C HIS A 535 8.14 -35.52 -21.44
N GLY A 536 8.74 -34.68 -20.58
CA GLY A 536 8.53 -34.73 -19.12
C GLY A 536 9.25 -35.88 -18.41
N LEU A 537 10.13 -36.62 -19.08
CA LEU A 537 10.92 -37.67 -18.45
C LEU A 537 12.13 -37.08 -17.72
N LEU A 538 12.35 -37.53 -16.49
CA LEU A 538 13.51 -37.15 -15.68
C LEU A 538 14.80 -37.56 -16.39
N GLN A 539 15.73 -36.62 -16.53
CA GLN A 539 17.06 -36.85 -17.11
C GLN A 539 18.13 -36.92 -16.04
N THR A 540 18.11 -35.95 -15.11
CA THR A 540 19.06 -35.93 -13.98
C THR A 540 18.38 -35.42 -12.73
N ARG A 541 18.83 -35.90 -11.58
CA ARG A 541 18.46 -35.37 -10.27
C ARG A 541 19.70 -35.18 -9.43
N LEU A 542 19.86 -33.97 -8.90
CA LEU A 542 20.86 -33.61 -7.93
C LEU A 542 20.16 -33.33 -6.61
N TYR A 543 20.68 -33.89 -5.53
CA TYR A 543 20.27 -33.62 -4.16
C TYR A 543 21.50 -33.21 -3.34
N ILE A 544 21.39 -32.15 -2.56
CA ILE A 544 22.44 -31.69 -1.64
C ILE A 544 21.81 -31.44 -0.27
N GLN A 545 22.48 -31.89 0.78
CA GLN A 545 22.09 -31.74 2.15
C GLN A 545 23.27 -31.27 3.01
N GLY A 546 23.02 -30.35 3.94
CA GLY A 546 24.07 -29.83 4.83
C GLY A 546 23.52 -28.86 5.88
N ASN A 547 24.44 -28.15 6.54
CA ASN A 547 24.09 -27.20 7.60
C ASN A 547 24.04 -25.74 7.12
N SER A 548 24.94 -25.37 6.22
CA SER A 548 25.02 -24.01 5.66
C SER A 548 25.43 -24.07 4.20
N LEU A 549 24.71 -23.34 3.36
CA LEU A 549 24.93 -23.27 1.92
C LEU A 549 25.04 -21.80 1.50
N HIS A 550 26.12 -21.46 0.79
CA HIS A 550 26.36 -20.15 0.22
C HIS A 550 26.56 -20.27 -1.28
N TYR A 551 25.83 -19.49 -2.05
CA TYR A 551 25.92 -19.46 -3.50
C TYR A 551 26.02 -18.03 -4.03
N ASN A 552 27.19 -17.72 -4.60
CA ASN A 552 27.44 -16.46 -5.28
C ASN A 552 27.14 -16.63 -6.78
N ALA A 553 26.12 -15.95 -7.28
CA ALA A 553 25.66 -16.06 -8.66
C ALA A 553 26.61 -15.39 -9.66
N LEU A 554 27.36 -14.36 -9.25
CA LEU A 554 28.35 -13.68 -10.10
C LEU A 554 29.55 -14.59 -10.35
N LEU A 555 30.08 -15.21 -9.29
CA LEU A 555 31.20 -16.14 -9.36
C LEU A 555 30.78 -17.56 -9.77
N ARG A 556 29.47 -17.82 -9.82
CA ARG A 556 28.87 -19.16 -9.95
C ARG A 556 29.52 -20.17 -9.01
N ARG A 557 29.72 -19.77 -7.76
CA ARG A 557 30.40 -20.58 -6.76
C ARG A 557 29.44 -20.98 -5.66
N LEU A 558 29.31 -22.28 -5.45
CA LEU A 558 28.58 -22.89 -4.34
C LEU A 558 29.57 -23.34 -3.27
N THR A 559 29.27 -23.06 -2.01
CA THR A 559 30.02 -23.54 -0.85
C THR A 559 29.05 -24.13 0.16
N VAL A 560 29.29 -25.37 0.59
CA VAL A 560 28.58 -25.98 1.74
C VAL A 560 29.60 -26.16 2.86
N ALA A 561 29.36 -25.48 3.98
CA ALA A 561 30.27 -25.52 5.13
C ALA A 561 29.84 -26.63 6.11
N GLY A 562 30.83 -27.33 6.65
CA GLY A 562 30.62 -28.43 7.58
C GLY A 562 30.23 -29.75 6.89
N PRO A 563 29.75 -30.73 7.67
CA PRO A 563 29.37 -32.03 7.15
C PRO A 563 28.13 -31.94 6.25
N GLY A 564 28.08 -32.82 5.26
CA GLY A 564 26.97 -32.85 4.31
C GLY A 564 27.01 -34.06 3.39
N GLN A 565 25.98 -34.14 2.55
CA GLN A 565 25.78 -35.21 1.58
C GLN A 565 25.32 -34.63 0.24
N MET A 566 25.69 -35.29 -0.84
CA MET A 566 25.25 -34.95 -2.19
C MET A 566 24.97 -36.24 -2.96
N SER A 567 23.87 -36.32 -3.70
CA SER A 567 23.63 -37.40 -4.66
C SER A 567 23.33 -36.85 -6.05
N LEU A 568 23.85 -37.53 -7.07
CA LEU A 568 23.66 -37.24 -8.48
C LEU A 568 23.16 -38.51 -9.16
N GLU A 569 21.95 -38.44 -9.69
CA GLU A 569 21.27 -39.52 -10.41
C GLU A 569 21.16 -39.16 -11.89
N ASP A 570 21.52 -40.10 -12.76
CA ASP A 570 21.45 -39.98 -14.23
C ASP A 570 20.48 -41.03 -14.79
N TYR A 571 19.45 -40.54 -15.46
CA TYR A 571 18.36 -41.32 -16.05
C TYR A 571 18.44 -41.35 -17.58
N ARG A 572 19.40 -40.66 -18.20
CA ARG A 572 19.51 -40.57 -19.66
C ARG A 572 19.76 -41.96 -20.27
N GLY A 573 19.00 -42.28 -21.31
CA GLY A 573 19.21 -43.49 -22.10
C GLY A 573 20.51 -43.40 -22.93
N GLU A 574 21.02 -44.55 -23.38
CA GLU A 574 22.01 -44.56 -24.46
C GLU A 574 21.45 -43.80 -25.68
N SER A 575 22.33 -43.16 -26.44
CA SER A 575 21.96 -42.34 -27.60
C SER A 575 20.96 -43.07 -28.50
N VAL A 576 20.07 -42.29 -29.15
CA VAL A 576 19.03 -42.81 -30.07
C VAL A 576 19.63 -43.76 -31.13
N ALA A 577 20.89 -43.53 -31.52
CA ALA A 577 21.65 -44.41 -32.41
C ALA A 577 21.83 -45.85 -31.88
N LYS A 578 22.12 -46.03 -30.58
CA LYS A 578 22.22 -47.37 -29.95
C LYS A 578 20.85 -47.99 -29.67
N ARG A 579 19.82 -47.19 -29.39
CA ARG A 579 18.45 -47.67 -29.24
C ARG A 579 17.87 -48.27 -30.52
N ARG A 580 18.19 -47.70 -31.69
CA ARG A 580 17.79 -48.29 -32.99
C ARG A 580 18.37 -49.68 -33.22
N ALA A 581 19.57 -49.96 -32.71
CA ALA A 581 20.17 -51.31 -32.75
C ALA A 581 19.52 -52.29 -31.76
N ALA A 582 19.03 -51.80 -30.61
CA ALA A 582 18.43 -52.62 -29.55
C ALA A 582 16.90 -52.81 -29.66
N ALA A 583 16.21 -52.07 -30.52
CA ALA A 583 14.75 -52.06 -30.66
C ALA A 583 14.12 -53.36 -31.21
N LYS A 584 14.91 -54.40 -31.50
CA LYS A 584 14.40 -55.72 -31.91
C LYS A 584 13.91 -56.63 -30.76
N LYS A 585 13.96 -56.19 -29.49
CA LYS A 585 13.47 -57.00 -28.35
C LYS A 585 12.40 -56.27 -27.53
N PRO A 586 11.17 -56.79 -27.44
CA PRO A 586 10.08 -56.21 -26.67
C PRO A 586 10.20 -56.64 -25.21
N HIS A 587 11.02 -55.97 -24.41
CA HIS A 587 10.99 -56.15 -22.96
C HIS A 587 10.88 -54.81 -22.26
N GLY A 588 9.75 -54.64 -21.56
CA GLY A 588 9.35 -53.48 -20.77
C GLY A 588 10.29 -53.23 -19.61
N SER A 589 11.45 -52.65 -19.90
CA SER A 589 12.25 -52.02 -18.85
C SER A 589 11.42 -50.86 -18.28
N PRO A 590 11.26 -50.77 -16.95
CA PRO A 590 10.50 -49.70 -16.33
C PRO A 590 11.05 -48.35 -16.80
N LEU A 591 10.21 -47.57 -17.49
CA LEU A 591 10.50 -46.19 -17.81
C LEU A 591 10.83 -45.51 -16.46
N ASN A 592 12.02 -44.92 -16.34
CA ASN A 592 12.44 -44.08 -15.22
C ASN A 592 13.22 -44.73 -14.04
N GLN A 593 13.93 -45.84 -14.23
CA GLN A 593 14.97 -46.25 -13.28
C GLN A 593 16.30 -45.48 -13.49
N PRO A 594 16.97 -45.02 -12.42
CA PRO A 594 18.26 -44.34 -12.54
C PRO A 594 19.31 -45.33 -13.04
N ARG A 595 20.02 -44.94 -14.11
CA ARG A 595 21.03 -45.80 -14.74
C ARG A 595 22.38 -45.62 -14.06
N GLY A 596 22.78 -44.38 -13.77
CA GLY A 596 23.97 -44.07 -12.98
C GLY A 596 23.61 -43.31 -11.71
N GLN A 597 24.26 -43.64 -10.60
CA GLN A 597 24.09 -42.91 -9.35
C GLN A 597 25.46 -42.67 -8.69
N SER A 598 25.70 -41.44 -8.25
CA SER A 598 26.86 -41.08 -7.45
C SER A 598 26.37 -40.46 -6.15
N ALA A 599 26.83 -40.93 -5.00
CA ALA A 599 26.58 -40.31 -3.71
C ALA A 599 27.92 -39.92 -3.09
N PHE A 600 27.95 -38.77 -2.43
CA PHE A 600 29.11 -38.20 -1.75
C PHE A 600 28.69 -37.83 -0.34
N ALA A 601 29.56 -38.11 0.64
CA ALA A 601 29.46 -37.60 2.00
C ALA A 601 30.80 -36.97 2.39
N TRP A 602 30.77 -35.89 3.16
CA TRP A 602 31.96 -35.19 3.64
C TRP A 602 31.74 -34.65 5.05
N LEU A 603 32.83 -34.33 5.76
CA LEU A 603 32.81 -33.80 7.12
C LEU A 603 33.19 -32.32 7.24
N GLN A 604 34.03 -31.78 6.36
CA GLN A 604 34.50 -30.38 6.49
C GLN A 604 33.81 -29.42 5.53
N GLY A 605 33.69 -29.76 4.25
CA GLY A 605 32.95 -28.90 3.32
C GLY A 605 33.03 -29.31 1.85
N LEU A 606 32.18 -28.66 1.07
CA LEU A 606 32.05 -28.77 -0.37
C LEU A 606 32.22 -27.40 -1.02
N GLN A 607 32.97 -27.34 -2.11
CA GLN A 607 33.03 -26.18 -3.00
C GLN A 607 32.77 -26.62 -4.44
N TYR A 608 31.87 -25.94 -5.13
CA TYR A 608 31.58 -26.18 -6.53
C TYR A 608 31.74 -24.90 -7.35
N HIS A 609 32.46 -24.99 -8.46
CA HIS A 609 32.73 -23.91 -9.40
C HIS A 609 31.94 -24.13 -10.68
N GLY A 610 30.78 -23.47 -10.83
CA GLY A 610 29.87 -23.68 -11.95
C GLY A 610 30.41 -23.27 -13.32
N ASN A 611 31.46 -22.47 -13.39
CA ASN A 611 32.13 -22.13 -14.67
C ASN A 611 33.01 -23.28 -15.18
N THR A 612 33.69 -23.99 -14.27
CA THR A 612 34.60 -25.08 -14.63
C THR A 612 33.96 -26.45 -14.48
N GLY A 613 32.85 -26.56 -13.74
CA GLY A 613 32.24 -27.84 -13.37
C GLY A 613 33.01 -28.59 -12.27
N VAL A 614 34.01 -27.97 -11.64
CA VAL A 614 34.85 -28.63 -10.62
C VAL A 614 34.15 -28.60 -9.27
N LEU A 615 34.04 -29.77 -8.66
CA LEU A 615 33.57 -30.04 -7.30
C LEU A 615 34.76 -30.44 -6.42
N SER A 616 34.92 -29.83 -5.25
CA SER A 616 35.99 -30.08 -4.29
C SER A 616 35.39 -30.39 -2.93
N LEU A 617 35.67 -31.58 -2.40
CA LEU A 617 35.17 -32.09 -1.12
C LEU A 617 36.34 -32.28 -0.15
N ARG A 618 36.13 -31.95 1.13
CA ARG A 618 37.17 -32.04 2.17
C ARG A 618 36.64 -32.69 3.46
N GLY A 619 37.54 -33.37 4.15
CA GLY A 619 37.33 -33.96 5.48
C GLY A 619 36.61 -35.30 5.39
N ARG A 620 37.36 -36.41 5.39
CA ARG A 620 36.87 -37.79 5.27
C ARG A 620 35.71 -37.92 4.28
N VAL A 621 36.05 -37.78 3.01
CA VAL A 621 35.10 -37.89 1.91
C VAL A 621 34.86 -39.36 1.63
N ARG A 622 33.58 -39.74 1.55
CA ARG A 622 33.14 -41.04 1.04
C ARG A 622 32.36 -40.83 -0.24
N MET A 623 32.65 -41.63 -1.25
CA MET A 623 31.92 -41.66 -2.52
C MET A 623 31.42 -43.07 -2.79
N VAL A 624 30.16 -43.18 -3.17
CA VAL A 624 29.53 -44.40 -3.66
C VAL A 624 29.12 -44.17 -5.10
N TYR A 625 29.59 -45.00 -6.02
CA TYR A 625 29.22 -44.91 -7.43
C TYR A 625 28.63 -46.22 -7.95
N LYS A 626 27.43 -46.11 -8.49
CA LYS A 626 26.72 -47.17 -9.21
C LYS A 626 26.81 -46.86 -10.71
N PRO A 627 27.51 -47.69 -11.49
CA PRO A 627 27.75 -47.43 -12.91
C PRO A 627 26.48 -47.54 -13.76
N LEU A 628 26.46 -46.76 -14.86
CA LEU A 628 25.40 -46.70 -15.89
C LEU A 628 25.05 -48.04 -16.53
N HIS A 629 26.03 -48.93 -16.64
CA HIS A 629 25.88 -50.29 -17.14
C HIS A 629 26.28 -51.24 -16.02
N PRO A 630 25.50 -52.31 -15.74
CA PRO A 630 25.98 -53.36 -14.86
C PRO A 630 27.30 -53.88 -15.42
N LEU A 631 28.34 -53.88 -14.60
CA LEU A 631 29.64 -54.42 -14.97
C LEU A 631 29.42 -55.86 -15.44
N GLN A 632 29.68 -56.14 -16.72
CA GLN A 632 29.49 -57.48 -17.27
C GLN A 632 30.43 -58.43 -16.55
N ALA A 633 29.86 -59.45 -15.91
CA ALA A 633 30.61 -60.53 -15.28
C ALA A 633 30.92 -61.64 -16.31
N SER A 634 31.18 -61.30 -17.58
CA SER A 634 31.73 -62.29 -18.50
C SER A 634 33.24 -62.35 -18.27
N MET A 635 33.75 -63.59 -18.08
CA MET A 635 35.17 -63.97 -17.95
C MET A 635 35.78 -64.03 -16.53
N VAL A 636 35.11 -64.66 -15.56
CA VAL A 636 35.82 -65.33 -14.44
C VAL A 636 35.32 -66.78 -14.28
N GLY A 637 35.04 -67.45 -15.39
CA GLY A 637 34.55 -68.83 -15.39
C GLY A 637 34.99 -69.64 -16.61
N ALA A 638 36.15 -69.30 -17.18
CA ALA A 638 36.75 -70.10 -18.24
C ALA A 638 38.25 -70.09 -18.04
N LEU A 639 38.74 -70.98 -17.16
CA LEU A 639 39.94 -71.81 -17.32
C LEU A 639 40.26 -72.48 -15.98
N ASP A 640 39.38 -73.39 -15.57
CA ASP A 640 39.76 -74.55 -14.79
C ASP A 640 40.21 -75.56 -15.87
N GLY A 641 41.42 -76.09 -15.79
CA GLY A 641 42.06 -76.91 -16.82
C GLY A 641 41.40 -78.27 -17.13
N SER A 642 40.08 -78.41 -16.99
CA SER A 642 39.34 -79.68 -17.15
C SER A 642 38.32 -79.69 -18.29
N GLY A 643 38.31 -78.70 -19.20
CA GLY A 643 37.59 -78.78 -20.48
C GLY A 643 36.06 -78.94 -20.44
N ALA A 644 35.40 -78.73 -19.29
CA ALA A 644 33.95 -78.89 -19.16
C ALA A 644 33.23 -77.54 -18.95
N ILE A 645 32.38 -77.16 -19.90
CA ILE A 645 31.51 -75.99 -19.81
C ILE A 645 30.43 -76.24 -18.74
N LYS A 646 30.56 -75.64 -17.56
CA LYS A 646 29.48 -75.63 -16.56
C LYS A 646 28.40 -74.60 -16.94
N HIS A 647 27.16 -75.07 -16.97
CA HIS A 647 25.93 -74.34 -17.27
C HIS A 647 25.79 -72.97 -16.54
N PRO A 648 25.32 -71.90 -17.20
CA PRO A 648 25.14 -70.56 -16.62
C PRO A 648 23.88 -70.41 -15.72
N ALA A 649 23.43 -71.48 -15.06
CA ALA A 649 22.12 -71.54 -14.40
C ALA A 649 22.11 -71.24 -12.88
N ARG A 650 23.17 -70.68 -12.29
CA ARG A 650 23.09 -70.09 -10.93
C ARG A 650 22.92 -68.58 -11.02
N ARG A 651 21.64 -68.17 -11.10
CA ARG A 651 21.15 -66.83 -10.78
C ARG A 651 21.62 -66.39 -9.38
N ALA A 652 21.73 -65.06 -9.24
CA ALA A 652 21.84 -64.29 -8.00
C ALA A 652 23.25 -64.00 -7.48
N ASP A 653 23.99 -63.17 -8.21
CA ASP A 653 24.49 -61.96 -7.54
C ASP A 653 24.20 -60.73 -8.40
N ARG A 654 22.92 -60.35 -8.46
CA ARG A 654 22.44 -59.09 -9.06
C ARG A 654 22.66 -57.90 -8.12
N ARG A 655 23.53 -58.02 -7.10
CA ARG A 655 23.92 -56.87 -6.28
C ARG A 655 24.64 -55.89 -7.22
N ALA A 656 24.03 -54.72 -7.39
CA ALA A 656 24.66 -53.64 -8.13
C ALA A 656 26.05 -53.42 -7.54
N ARG A 657 27.09 -53.66 -8.35
CA ARG A 657 28.48 -53.56 -7.92
C ARG A 657 28.77 -52.08 -7.67
N LEU A 658 28.87 -51.73 -6.39
CA LEU A 658 29.16 -50.37 -5.94
C LEU A 658 30.66 -50.16 -5.94
N ILE A 659 31.08 -49.00 -6.45
CA ILE A 659 32.44 -48.49 -6.32
C ILE A 659 32.43 -47.60 -5.07
N LEU A 660 33.22 -47.98 -4.07
CA LEU A 660 33.39 -47.21 -2.83
C LEU A 660 34.75 -46.52 -2.88
N LEU A 661 34.78 -45.22 -2.59
CA LEU A 661 36.01 -44.45 -2.51
C LEU A 661 36.02 -43.64 -1.22
N ASP A 662 37.03 -43.87 -0.40
CA ASP A 662 37.26 -43.18 0.88
C ASP A 662 38.58 -42.40 0.82
N CYS A 663 38.56 -41.10 1.09
CA CYS A 663 39.74 -40.26 1.03
C CYS A 663 39.66 -39.02 1.93
N ARG A 664 40.75 -38.26 2.07
CA ARG A 664 40.74 -36.99 2.82
C ARG A 664 40.23 -35.82 1.99
N ARG A 665 40.55 -35.83 0.69
CA ARG A 665 40.18 -34.79 -0.27
C ARG A 665 39.81 -35.42 -1.60
N LEU A 666 38.69 -34.97 -2.16
CA LEU A 666 38.19 -35.42 -3.46
C LEU A 666 37.95 -34.21 -4.35
N MET A 667 38.39 -34.29 -5.60
CA MET A 667 38.03 -33.38 -6.67
C MET A 667 37.25 -34.15 -7.73
N ALA A 668 36.07 -33.69 -8.10
CA ALA A 668 35.27 -34.27 -9.16
C ALA A 668 35.03 -33.24 -10.27
N GLN A 669 35.06 -33.70 -11.51
CA GLN A 669 34.70 -32.93 -12.68
C GLN A 669 33.28 -33.33 -13.11
N LEU A 670 32.38 -32.35 -13.11
CA LEU A 670 31.02 -32.49 -13.61
C LEU A 670 30.92 -31.86 -14.99
N THR A 671 30.55 -32.65 -16.01
CA THR A 671 30.29 -32.13 -17.35
C THR A 671 28.89 -31.53 -17.39
N ARG A 672 28.78 -30.30 -17.89
CA ARG A 672 27.51 -29.60 -18.14
C ARG A 672 27.44 -29.23 -19.62
N PRO A 673 26.32 -29.45 -20.33
CA PRO A 673 26.14 -28.85 -21.64
C PRO A 673 26.18 -27.32 -21.50
N LYS A 674 26.80 -26.65 -22.48
CA LYS A 674 26.95 -25.18 -22.50
C LYS A 674 25.56 -24.52 -22.60
N GLN A 675 24.87 -24.35 -21.48
CA GLN A 675 23.55 -23.72 -21.42
C GLN A 675 23.65 -22.23 -21.12
N ALA A 676 22.84 -21.45 -21.84
CA ALA A 676 22.70 -20.01 -21.62
C ALA A 676 21.79 -19.73 -20.42
N GLY A 677 22.34 -19.05 -19.39
CA GLY A 677 21.58 -18.41 -18.31
C GLY A 677 21.04 -19.34 -17.21
N SER A 678 21.83 -19.55 -16.17
CA SER A 678 21.37 -20.20 -14.93
C SER A 678 20.72 -19.20 -13.96
N SER A 679 19.60 -19.57 -13.35
CA SER A 679 19.08 -18.89 -12.16
C SER A 679 19.98 -19.17 -10.95
N ALA A 680 19.99 -18.27 -9.97
CA ALA A 680 20.79 -18.46 -8.76
C ALA A 680 20.27 -19.61 -7.89
N LEU A 681 18.97 -19.91 -7.96
CA LEU A 681 18.36 -21.05 -7.26
C LEU A 681 18.80 -22.40 -7.85
N GLU A 682 19.31 -22.42 -9.09
CA GLU A 682 19.92 -23.62 -9.66
C GLU A 682 21.30 -23.92 -9.05
N LEU A 683 21.82 -23.01 -8.20
CA LEU A 683 23.10 -23.13 -7.50
C LEU A 683 24.28 -23.36 -8.47
N GLY A 684 24.17 -22.84 -9.69
CA GLY A 684 25.17 -23.03 -10.76
C GLY A 684 25.12 -24.42 -11.41
N MET A 685 24.24 -25.30 -10.94
CA MET A 685 24.12 -26.73 -11.28
C MET A 685 22.88 -27.03 -12.12
N GLY A 686 22.39 -26.06 -12.90
CA GLY A 686 21.21 -26.24 -13.75
C GLY A 686 21.45 -27.15 -14.96
N GLY A 687 20.42 -27.87 -15.39
CA GLY A 687 20.47 -28.75 -16.56
C GLY A 687 21.13 -30.11 -16.28
N PRO A 688 21.30 -30.95 -17.31
CA PRO A 688 21.73 -32.33 -17.13
C PRO A 688 23.24 -32.40 -16.83
N MET A 689 23.58 -32.78 -15.61
CA MET A 689 24.96 -32.98 -15.17
C MET A 689 25.40 -34.44 -15.34
N LYS A 690 26.71 -34.65 -15.51
CA LYS A 690 27.31 -35.99 -15.50
C LYS A 690 28.61 -35.97 -14.70
N LEU A 691 28.87 -36.99 -13.90
CA LEU A 691 30.19 -37.23 -13.35
C LEU A 691 31.12 -37.73 -14.48
N ASP A 692 32.23 -37.03 -14.71
CA ASP A 692 33.22 -37.37 -15.74
C ASP A 692 34.47 -37.99 -15.13
N MET A 693 35.08 -37.25 -14.20
CA MET A 693 36.34 -37.63 -13.57
C MET A 693 36.29 -37.36 -12.07
N VAL A 694 36.96 -38.21 -11.31
CA VAL A 694 37.22 -38.05 -9.88
C VAL A 694 38.71 -38.19 -9.65
N GLN A 695 39.27 -37.34 -8.81
CA GLN A 695 40.64 -37.43 -8.32
C GLN A 695 40.61 -37.34 -6.80
N ALA A 696 41.20 -38.31 -6.12
CA ALA A 696 41.24 -38.40 -4.67
C ALA A 696 42.68 -38.43 -4.18
N GLN A 697 42.96 -37.76 -3.06
CA GLN A 697 44.27 -37.75 -2.41
C GLN A 697 44.25 -38.64 -1.16
N ALA A 698 45.31 -39.43 -0.97
CA ALA A 698 45.46 -40.43 0.10
C ALA A 698 44.18 -41.27 0.21
N ALA A 699 43.90 -42.04 -0.85
CA ALA A 699 42.60 -42.63 -1.10
C ALA A 699 42.66 -44.16 -1.11
N ALA A 700 41.56 -44.77 -0.66
CA ALA A 700 41.27 -46.17 -0.86
C ALA A 700 40.05 -46.31 -1.79
N LEU A 701 40.15 -47.14 -2.82
CA LEU A 701 39.07 -47.51 -3.71
C LEU A 701 38.76 -48.99 -3.53
N GLU A 702 37.50 -49.33 -3.32
CA GLU A 702 37.03 -50.69 -3.14
C GLU A 702 35.97 -51.03 -4.19
N LEU A 703 36.20 -52.15 -4.87
CA LEU A 703 35.26 -52.72 -5.83
C LEU A 703 35.52 -54.24 -5.92
N LEU A 704 34.46 -55.06 -5.91
CA LEU A 704 34.56 -56.51 -6.16
C LEU A 704 35.52 -57.26 -5.22
N GLY A 705 35.57 -56.85 -3.96
CA GLY A 705 36.48 -57.44 -2.98
C GLY A 705 37.95 -57.09 -3.20
N ILE A 706 38.26 -56.18 -4.12
CA ILE A 706 39.59 -55.63 -4.37
C ILE A 706 39.64 -54.21 -3.80
N ARG A 707 40.70 -53.95 -3.03
CA ARG A 707 41.02 -52.65 -2.46
C ARG A 707 42.31 -52.12 -3.09
N MET A 708 42.22 -50.93 -3.69
CA MET A 708 43.36 -50.18 -4.20
C MET A 708 43.65 -49.01 -3.27
N THR A 709 44.88 -48.85 -2.79
CA THR A 709 45.32 -47.71 -1.98
C THR A 709 46.46 -46.98 -2.67
N ALA A 710 46.38 -45.65 -2.73
CA ALA A 710 47.40 -44.82 -3.36
C ALA A 710 47.35 -43.36 -2.88
N ASP A 711 48.44 -42.63 -3.11
CA ASP A 711 48.53 -41.18 -2.83
C ASP A 711 47.60 -40.38 -3.73
N VAL A 712 47.50 -40.77 -5.00
CA VAL A 712 46.55 -40.18 -5.94
C VAL A 712 45.77 -41.27 -6.65
N LEU A 713 44.45 -41.21 -6.55
CA LEU A 713 43.55 -42.09 -7.28
C LEU A 713 42.69 -41.27 -8.24
N LYS A 714 42.77 -41.59 -9.53
CA LYS A 714 41.95 -40.99 -10.57
C LYS A 714 40.93 -42.01 -11.06
N PHE A 715 39.65 -41.65 -11.08
CA PHE A 715 38.58 -42.48 -11.61
C PHE A 715 37.87 -41.73 -12.75
N ASN A 716 37.92 -42.29 -13.95
CA ASN A 716 37.16 -41.80 -15.10
C ASN A 716 35.83 -42.57 -15.19
N ALA A 717 34.73 -41.90 -14.89
CA ALA A 717 33.39 -42.48 -14.86
C ALA A 717 32.88 -42.84 -16.26
N ASN A 718 33.31 -42.10 -17.29
CA ASN A 718 32.97 -42.36 -18.69
C ASN A 718 33.64 -43.62 -19.24
N LYS A 719 34.94 -43.79 -18.95
CA LYS A 719 35.75 -44.95 -19.37
C LYS A 719 35.63 -46.14 -18.41
N GLN A 720 35.01 -45.96 -17.24
CA GLN A 720 35.01 -46.91 -16.13
C GLN A 720 36.44 -47.41 -15.81
N GLN A 721 37.37 -46.46 -15.74
CA GLN A 721 38.80 -46.74 -15.56
C GLN A 721 39.30 -46.04 -14.30
N ALA A 722 39.96 -46.78 -13.41
CA ALA A 722 40.67 -46.22 -12.28
C ALA A 722 42.18 -46.24 -12.54
N VAL A 723 42.90 -45.22 -12.06
CA VAL A 723 44.35 -45.11 -12.11
C VAL A 723 44.82 -44.73 -10.72
N ALA A 724 45.59 -45.61 -10.09
CA ALA A 724 46.24 -45.36 -8.81
C ALA A 724 47.71 -45.03 -9.05
N LEU A 725 48.20 -43.99 -8.38
CA LEU A 725 49.57 -43.46 -8.51
C LEU A 725 50.17 -43.34 -7.11
N GLY A 726 51.31 -43.98 -6.91
CA GLY A 726 52.18 -43.71 -5.78
C GLY A 726 53.08 -42.49 -6.07
N LEU A 727 53.34 -41.68 -5.05
CA LEU A 727 54.19 -40.50 -5.09
C LEU A 727 55.36 -40.65 -4.10
N ASP A 728 56.45 -39.92 -4.33
CA ASP A 728 57.56 -39.77 -3.38
C ASP A 728 58.15 -41.09 -2.86
N GLY A 729 58.21 -42.11 -3.70
CA GLY A 729 58.74 -43.44 -3.36
C GLY A 729 57.71 -44.42 -2.77
N HIS A 730 56.48 -43.98 -2.52
CA HIS A 730 55.38 -44.88 -2.18
C HIS A 730 54.84 -45.58 -3.43
N GLU A 731 54.40 -46.82 -3.26
CA GLU A 731 53.76 -47.60 -4.31
C GLU A 731 52.24 -47.65 -4.12
N ALA A 732 51.50 -47.65 -5.23
CA ALA A 732 50.10 -48.02 -5.18
C ALA A 732 49.98 -49.51 -4.86
N VAL A 733 49.09 -49.87 -3.95
CA VAL A 733 48.90 -51.25 -3.49
C VAL A 733 47.53 -51.75 -3.92
N VAL A 734 47.47 -52.97 -4.45
CA VAL A 734 46.22 -53.71 -4.69
C VAL A 734 46.17 -54.87 -3.70
N SER A 735 45.08 -55.00 -2.96
CA SER A 735 44.86 -56.08 -1.98
C SER A 735 43.43 -56.62 -2.07
N SER A 736 43.20 -57.82 -1.54
CA SER A 736 41.84 -58.33 -1.31
C SER A 736 41.20 -57.65 -0.10
N GLN A 737 39.89 -57.80 0.08
CA GLN A 737 39.18 -57.36 1.29
C GLN A 737 39.78 -57.95 2.58
N ASN A 738 40.35 -59.15 2.52
CA ASN A 738 40.98 -59.83 3.65
C ASN A 738 42.43 -59.37 3.89
N GLY A 739 42.92 -58.35 3.14
CA GLY A 739 44.26 -57.80 3.28
C GLY A 739 45.35 -58.54 2.51
N GLN A 740 45.02 -59.57 1.72
CA GLN A 740 46.02 -60.29 0.92
C GLN A 740 46.52 -59.40 -0.23
N ALA A 741 47.81 -59.10 -0.27
CA ALA A 741 48.40 -58.27 -1.30
C ALA A 741 48.39 -58.99 -2.68
N HIS A 742 47.92 -58.30 -3.71
CA HIS A 742 47.91 -58.76 -5.09
C HIS A 742 49.05 -58.19 -5.93
N GLY A 743 49.62 -57.05 -5.52
CA GLY A 743 50.76 -56.41 -6.18
C GLY A 743 50.94 -54.97 -5.72
N GLN A 744 52.16 -54.46 -5.89
CA GLN A 744 52.55 -53.07 -5.64
C GLN A 744 53.24 -52.53 -6.89
N ALA A 745 52.96 -51.28 -7.25
CA ALA A 745 53.57 -50.62 -8.40
C ALA A 745 53.47 -49.09 -8.30
N ARG A 746 54.36 -48.37 -9.00
CA ARG A 746 54.30 -46.90 -9.10
C ARG A 746 53.00 -46.40 -9.71
N LYS A 747 52.45 -47.13 -10.70
CA LYS A 747 51.17 -46.82 -11.34
C LYS A 747 50.38 -48.09 -11.61
N ILE A 748 49.12 -48.09 -11.23
CA ILE A 748 48.18 -49.20 -11.48
C ILE A 748 46.99 -48.65 -12.24
N ILE A 749 46.67 -49.28 -13.38
CA ILE A 749 45.51 -48.95 -14.19
C ILE A 749 44.52 -50.10 -14.08
N TRP A 750 43.28 -49.80 -13.73
CA TRP A 750 42.19 -50.77 -13.67
C TRP A 750 41.08 -50.41 -14.65
N ASN A 751 40.90 -51.21 -15.69
CA ASN A 751 39.71 -51.16 -16.53
C ASN A 751 38.60 -52.02 -15.92
N MET A 752 37.63 -51.40 -15.26
CA MET A 752 36.61 -52.11 -14.49
C MET A 752 35.59 -52.84 -15.38
N THR A 753 35.50 -52.49 -16.67
CA THR A 753 34.68 -53.25 -17.63
C THR A 753 35.22 -54.67 -17.87
N LYS A 754 36.50 -54.91 -17.58
CA LYS A 754 37.17 -56.21 -17.73
C LYS A 754 37.31 -56.99 -16.41
N GLY A 755 36.73 -56.50 -15.31
CA GLY A 755 36.87 -57.14 -14.00
C GLY A 755 38.33 -57.22 -13.57
N ARG A 756 38.76 -58.36 -13.02
CA ARG A 756 40.15 -58.56 -12.54
C ARG A 756 41.19 -58.53 -13.66
N ALA A 757 40.83 -59.06 -14.84
CA ALA A 757 41.67 -59.10 -16.04
C ALA A 757 41.98 -57.72 -16.66
N GLY A 758 41.48 -56.64 -16.03
CA GLY A 758 41.71 -55.26 -16.44
C GLY A 758 42.82 -54.57 -15.65
N LEU A 759 43.56 -55.28 -14.78
CA LEU A 759 44.60 -54.70 -13.93
C LEU A 759 45.95 -54.68 -14.65
N ILE A 760 46.53 -53.50 -14.77
CA ILE A 760 47.84 -53.26 -15.38
C ILE A 760 48.72 -52.58 -14.34
N PHE A 761 49.83 -53.23 -13.99
CA PHE A 761 50.83 -52.74 -13.05
C PHE A 761 52.03 -52.20 -13.84
N ILE A 762 52.42 -50.96 -13.55
CA ILE A 762 53.56 -50.29 -14.19
C ILE A 762 54.60 -50.02 -13.10
N GLN A 763 55.68 -50.79 -13.15
CA GLN A 763 56.76 -50.79 -12.16
C GLN A 763 57.69 -49.57 -12.32
N PRO A 764 58.55 -49.25 -11.33
CA PRO A 764 59.44 -48.08 -11.35
C PRO A 764 60.35 -47.98 -12.60
N ARG A 765 60.76 -49.11 -13.17
CA ARG A 765 61.61 -49.19 -14.38
C ARG A 765 60.83 -49.19 -15.70
N GLY A 766 59.51 -48.96 -15.67
CA GLY A 766 58.66 -48.96 -16.86
C GLY A 766 58.21 -50.34 -17.34
N THR A 767 58.61 -51.43 -16.66
CA THR A 767 58.13 -52.78 -16.98
C THR A 767 56.63 -52.89 -16.67
N ILE A 768 55.87 -53.35 -17.66
CA ILE A 768 54.42 -53.51 -17.59
C ILE A 768 54.11 -54.97 -17.28
N SER A 769 53.32 -55.23 -16.24
CA SER A 769 52.73 -56.56 -15.99
C SER A 769 51.21 -56.45 -15.98
N THR A 770 50.56 -57.39 -16.67
CA THR A 770 49.10 -57.46 -16.81
C THR A 770 48.58 -58.68 -16.07
N ARG A 771 47.47 -58.53 -15.36
CA ARG A 771 46.83 -59.62 -14.61
C ARG A 771 45.37 -59.76 -14.99
#